data_AF-A0A453AW41-F1
#
_entry.id   AF-A0A453AW41-F1
#
_cell.length_a   1.000
_cell.length_b   1.000
_cell.length_c   1.000
_cell.angle_alpha   90.00
_cell.angle_beta   90.00
_cell.angle_gamma   90.00
#
_symmetry.space_group_name_H-M   'P 1'
#
loop_
_entity.id
_entity.type
_entity.pdbx_description
1 polymer ?
#
loop_
_entity_poly.entity_id
_entity_poly.type
_entity_poly.pdbx_seq_one_letter_code
_entity_poly.pdbx_strand_id
1 'polypeptide(L)'
;QQIKSLLENVGSSMCPDHRDWFGYSGLEAQSRNADKSVVTHFLQAHPTDYATKKLQEMIGLMKRKNFSASFKSYWNYQKVDSLSNDNLCYKMVIHVYSDSVFRRYQQEMRKNQELWPLYRGFFVDVNLFKANNKKAAELSKDSNTLLRNINGALDSSLSSKDGLADEDSNLMVKLKFLTYKIRTFLIRNGLSTLFKDGPSAYRTYYLRQMKIWGTSASKQKELTKMLDEWAVYIRRKYQNKQLPSSTYLSEAEPFLEQYAKRSPANQALIGAAGDLVQTENFLAILDAQRDEEGDLQPERGTAPSSPTSTSLDVVSKTEGLIVFFPGIPGCAKSALCEQILNTPGGLGDNRPLHSLMGDRTKGRYWQKVADERKKKPFRITLADKNAPNEEVWRQIEDMCGMTKAAAVPVIPDSEGTDSNPFSLEALAVFMFRVLQRVNHPGNLDKASPNAGYILLMFYNLYDGKSRREFESELYERFGSLVKMPLLKPERAPLPGDVKTILDEGMSLFRLHQSRHGRAEPSKGSYAQEWAQWEKRLRVVLSRNANYLTSIQVPFDVAVKEVLEQLKAVAKGDVKTPDTAKRRFGNIVFAAVTVPQADILSLLRKLGENDGDVNNFLNGIKVEDNLSKAHVTLAHKRAHGVAAVASYGVYQNQEVPVSFNAFLYTDKMAALEAQLGTVNGEKIDSKNDWPHVTLWTAPGVAPKEANMLPQLFSSGQAKRVLIDPPITITGVLDFY
;
A
#
# COMPACT_ATOMS: atom_id res chain seq x y z
N GLN A 1 -4.86 36.01 31.78
CA GLN A 1 -4.34 37.34 32.12
C GLN A 1 -3.09 37.72 31.33
N GLN A 2 -2.03 36.90 31.30
CA GLN A 2 -0.80 37.22 30.55
C GLN A 2 -1.03 37.42 29.03
N ILE A 3 -1.85 36.58 28.39
CA ILE A 3 -2.22 36.75 26.96
C ILE A 3 -2.95 38.07 26.71
N LYS A 4 -3.79 38.52 27.65
CA LYS A 4 -4.52 39.80 27.55
C LYS A 4 -3.55 40.99 27.59
N SER A 5 -2.63 40.98 28.56
CA SER A 5 -1.59 42.01 28.67
C SER A 5 -0.66 42.03 27.45
N LEU A 6 -0.41 40.87 26.84
CA LEU A 6 0.34 40.82 25.59
C LEU A 6 -0.42 41.49 24.44
N LEU A 7 -1.69 41.13 24.24
CA LEU A 7 -2.54 41.66 23.15
C LEU A 7 -2.81 43.17 23.29
N GLU A 8 -2.98 43.68 24.52
CA GLU A 8 -3.12 45.12 24.79
C GLU A 8 -1.85 45.90 24.42
N ASN A 9 -0.67 45.29 24.58
CA ASN A 9 0.61 45.94 24.26
C ASN A 9 0.95 45.94 22.76
N VAL A 10 0.39 45.03 21.96
CA VAL A 10 0.69 44.94 20.52
C VAL A 10 -0.19 45.89 19.68
N GLY A 11 -1.24 46.46 20.29
CA GLY A 11 -2.12 47.46 19.67
C GLY A 11 -3.10 46.88 18.64
N SER A 12 -4.05 47.72 18.22
CA SER A 12 -5.17 47.35 17.32
C SER A 12 -4.74 46.96 15.90
N SER A 13 -3.46 47.14 15.54
CA SER A 13 -2.92 46.71 14.25
C SER A 13 -2.67 45.19 14.18
N MET A 14 -2.44 44.53 15.33
CA MET A 14 -2.23 43.07 15.39
C MET A 14 -3.44 42.31 15.95
N CYS A 15 -4.29 42.94 16.77
CA CYS A 15 -5.53 42.35 17.26
C CYS A 15 -6.68 43.35 17.07
N PRO A 16 -7.36 43.35 15.90
CA PRO A 16 -8.41 44.32 15.60
C PRO A 16 -9.64 44.19 16.51
N ASP A 17 -9.94 42.96 16.97
CA ASP A 17 -11.03 42.68 17.92
C ASP A 17 -10.62 41.59 18.93
N HIS A 18 -10.78 41.86 20.22
CA HIS A 18 -10.48 40.91 21.30
C HIS A 18 -11.44 39.70 21.31
N ARG A 19 -12.60 39.81 20.65
CA ARG A 19 -13.60 38.73 20.54
C ARG A 19 -13.08 37.52 19.75
N ASP A 20 -12.12 37.72 18.86
CA ASP A 20 -11.46 36.63 18.13
C ASP A 20 -10.74 35.64 19.06
N TRP A 21 -10.32 36.12 20.22
CA TRP A 21 -9.56 35.32 21.19
C TRP A 21 -10.41 34.82 22.36
N PHE A 22 -11.43 35.58 22.75
CA PHE A 22 -12.17 35.37 23.99
C PHE A 22 -13.69 35.18 23.83
N GLY A 23 -14.24 35.33 22.62
CA GLY A 23 -15.69 35.27 22.38
C GLY A 23 -16.46 36.46 22.95
N TYR A 24 -17.79 36.45 22.83
CA TYR A 24 -18.67 37.55 23.28
C TYR A 24 -18.99 37.51 24.78
N SER A 25 -18.96 36.32 25.40
CA SER A 25 -19.15 36.14 26.83
C SER A 25 -17.80 36.22 27.52
N GLY A 26 -17.44 37.40 28.01
CA GLY A 26 -16.17 37.60 28.70
C GLY A 26 -15.86 36.55 29.77
N LEU A 27 -14.56 36.26 29.90
CA LEU A 27 -13.87 35.75 31.09
C LEU A 27 -14.24 34.40 31.71
N GLU A 28 -15.06 33.55 31.07
CA GLU A 28 -15.13 32.13 31.47
C GLU A 28 -14.37 31.22 30.50
N ALA A 29 -13.44 30.42 31.05
CA ALA A 29 -12.62 29.48 30.31
C ALA A 29 -13.45 28.31 29.78
N GLN A 30 -14.17 28.52 28.68
CA GLN A 30 -14.82 27.41 27.97
C GLN A 30 -13.78 26.60 27.19
N SER A 31 -13.84 25.27 27.32
CA SER A 31 -12.99 24.32 26.58
C SER A 31 -13.12 24.57 25.07
N ARG A 32 -12.01 24.88 24.39
CA ARG A 32 -11.95 24.97 22.92
C ARG A 32 -12.29 23.65 22.22
N ASN A 33 -12.14 22.53 22.92
CA ASN A 33 -12.45 21.21 22.39
C ASN A 33 -13.94 20.91 22.57
N ALA A 34 -14.59 20.52 21.48
CA ALA A 34 -15.91 19.92 21.56
C ALA A 34 -15.81 18.51 22.17
N ASP A 35 -16.86 18.09 22.88
CA ASP A 35 -16.91 16.77 23.51
C ASP A 35 -16.74 15.64 22.45
N LYS A 36 -16.07 14.54 22.82
CA LYS A 36 -15.91 13.35 21.97
C LYS A 36 -17.26 12.75 21.56
N SER A 37 -18.32 12.97 22.36
CA SER A 37 -19.70 12.58 22.05
C SER A 37 -20.23 13.21 20.75
N VAL A 38 -19.69 14.36 20.34
CA VAL A 38 -20.15 15.12 19.16
C VAL A 38 -19.95 14.34 17.85
N VAL A 39 -18.87 13.57 17.72
CA VAL A 39 -18.66 12.68 16.56
C VAL A 39 -19.69 11.55 16.54
N THR A 40 -20.13 11.08 17.71
CA THR A 40 -21.17 10.05 17.81
C THR A 40 -22.54 10.64 17.44
N HIS A 41 -22.87 11.84 17.93
CA HIS A 41 -24.08 12.55 17.54
C HIS A 41 -24.10 12.85 16.04
N PHE A 42 -22.97 13.24 15.44
CA PHE A 42 -22.84 13.39 13.99
C PHE A 42 -23.21 12.12 13.24
N LEU A 43 -22.69 10.96 13.66
CA LEU A 43 -22.94 9.68 12.98
C LEU A 43 -24.38 9.18 13.15
N GLN A 44 -25.09 9.65 14.18
CA GLN A 44 -26.48 9.29 14.45
C GLN A 44 -27.48 10.28 13.82
N ALA A 45 -27.04 11.48 13.43
CA ALA A 45 -27.89 12.50 12.84
C ALA A 45 -28.29 12.14 11.39
N HIS A 46 -29.48 12.57 10.96
CA HIS A 46 -29.90 12.42 9.57
C HIS A 46 -29.13 13.41 8.67
N PRO A 47 -28.41 12.94 7.64
CA PRO A 47 -27.69 13.81 6.73
C PRO A 47 -28.67 14.59 5.86
N THR A 48 -28.47 15.90 5.74
CA THR A 48 -29.30 16.80 4.92
C THR A 48 -28.92 16.81 3.44
N ASP A 49 -27.72 16.33 3.11
CA ASP A 49 -27.19 16.31 1.76
C ASP A 49 -26.32 15.06 1.52
N TYR A 50 -26.06 14.77 0.24
CA TYR A 50 -25.31 13.59 -0.18
C TYR A 50 -23.87 13.61 0.34
N ALA A 51 -23.22 14.77 0.40
CA ALA A 51 -21.85 14.87 0.87
C ALA A 51 -21.76 14.54 2.37
N THR A 52 -22.68 15.06 3.18
CA THR A 52 -22.79 14.75 4.60
C THR A 52 -23.05 13.27 4.83
N LYS A 53 -23.93 12.64 4.02
CA LYS A 53 -24.17 11.18 4.07
C LYS A 53 -22.89 10.39 3.78
N LYS A 54 -22.18 10.72 2.70
CA LYS A 54 -20.95 10.01 2.31
C LYS A 54 -19.81 10.22 3.31
N LEU A 55 -19.74 11.40 3.94
CA LEU A 55 -18.81 11.67 5.03
C LEU A 55 -19.14 10.82 6.28
N GLN A 56 -20.41 10.69 6.65
CA GLN A 56 -20.83 9.78 7.74
C GLN A 56 -20.48 8.32 7.41
N GLU A 57 -20.72 7.86 6.19
CA GLU A 57 -20.36 6.50 5.73
C GLU A 57 -18.85 6.25 5.86
N MET A 58 -18.01 7.20 5.43
CA MET A 58 -16.55 7.12 5.57
C MET A 58 -16.12 7.03 7.03
N ILE A 59 -16.56 7.97 7.88
CA ILE A 59 -16.19 7.98 9.31
C ILE A 59 -16.70 6.70 10.00
N GLY A 60 -17.92 6.27 9.68
CA GLY A 60 -18.52 5.05 10.21
C GLY A 60 -17.74 3.79 9.80
N LEU A 61 -17.30 3.71 8.55
CA LEU A 61 -16.44 2.62 8.06
C LEU A 61 -15.08 2.62 8.76
N MET A 62 -14.44 3.79 8.87
CA MET A 62 -13.15 3.94 9.55
C MET A 62 -13.22 3.49 11.01
N LYS A 63 -14.29 3.84 11.73
CA LYS A 63 -14.53 3.39 13.10
C LYS A 63 -14.79 1.87 13.15
N ARG A 64 -15.66 1.34 12.30
CA ARG A 64 -16.02 -0.09 12.28
C ARG A 64 -14.83 -1.01 11.97
N LYS A 65 -13.95 -0.58 11.04
CA LYS A 65 -12.75 -1.32 10.62
C LYS A 65 -11.52 -1.00 11.47
N ASN A 66 -11.69 -0.19 12.53
CA ASN A 66 -10.62 0.27 13.42
C ASN A 66 -9.41 0.82 12.66
N PHE A 67 -9.66 1.65 11.66
CA PHE A 67 -8.62 2.32 10.91
C PHE A 67 -7.95 3.40 11.77
N SER A 68 -6.62 3.46 11.70
CA SER A 68 -5.83 4.41 12.51
C SER A 68 -6.02 5.84 12.02
N ALA A 69 -6.93 6.56 12.67
CA ALA A 69 -7.25 7.94 12.38
C ALA A 69 -7.74 8.68 13.63
N SER A 70 -7.62 10.01 13.64
CA SER A 70 -8.20 10.89 14.65
C SER A 70 -9.30 11.76 14.07
N PHE A 71 -10.29 12.02 14.90
CA PHE A 71 -11.39 12.94 14.66
C PHE A 71 -11.40 13.92 15.84
N LYS A 72 -10.91 15.14 15.62
CA LYS A 72 -10.86 16.19 16.64
C LYS A 72 -11.90 17.25 16.30
N SER A 73 -12.79 17.58 17.23
CA SER A 73 -13.83 18.57 17.01
C SER A 73 -13.57 19.82 17.86
N TYR A 74 -13.75 20.98 17.25
CA TYR A 74 -13.54 22.30 17.85
C TYR A 74 -14.80 23.14 17.65
N TRP A 75 -15.31 23.78 18.70
CA TRP A 75 -16.47 24.66 18.57
C TRP A 75 -16.17 25.81 17.60
N ASN A 76 -17.11 26.08 16.70
CA ASN A 76 -16.98 27.17 15.73
C ASN A 76 -17.68 28.42 16.26
N TYR A 77 -16.97 29.16 17.13
CA TYR A 77 -17.50 30.32 17.84
C TYR A 77 -17.89 31.51 16.92
N GLN A 78 -17.40 31.54 15.68
CA GLN A 78 -17.77 32.58 14.70
C GLN A 78 -19.20 32.44 14.15
N LYS A 79 -19.83 31.26 14.30
CA LYS A 79 -21.21 31.00 13.82
C LYS A 79 -22.25 30.97 14.94
N VAL A 80 -21.83 31.09 16.20
CA VAL A 80 -22.71 30.92 17.37
C VAL A 80 -23.79 32.03 17.46
N ASP A 81 -23.50 33.25 17.00
CA ASP A 81 -24.48 34.35 17.04
C ASP A 81 -25.56 34.31 15.95
N SER A 82 -25.47 33.40 14.97
CA SER A 82 -26.43 33.32 13.85
C SER A 82 -27.51 32.23 14.03
N LEU A 83 -27.40 31.41 15.07
CA LEU A 83 -28.19 30.19 15.20
C LEU A 83 -28.63 29.97 16.64
N SER A 84 -29.93 29.68 16.83
CA SER A 84 -30.56 29.38 18.13
C SER A 84 -29.76 28.39 18.99
N ASN A 85 -29.88 28.49 20.32
CA ASN A 85 -29.28 27.60 21.34
C ASN A 85 -29.40 26.08 21.10
N ASP A 86 -30.23 25.65 20.15
CA ASP A 86 -30.44 24.24 19.75
C ASP A 86 -29.50 23.74 18.62
N ASN A 87 -28.59 24.57 18.12
CA ASN A 87 -27.72 24.24 16.99
C ASN A 87 -26.25 24.08 17.42
N LEU A 88 -25.64 22.94 17.09
CA LEU A 88 -24.24 22.66 17.39
C LEU A 88 -23.39 22.90 16.14
N CYS A 89 -22.57 23.94 16.16
CA CYS A 89 -21.64 24.28 15.08
C CYS A 89 -20.20 24.02 15.52
N TYR A 90 -19.52 23.09 14.86
CA TYR A 90 -18.14 22.74 15.17
C TYR A 90 -17.36 22.40 13.91
N LYS A 91 -16.05 22.65 13.95
CA LYS A 91 -15.10 22.21 12.95
C LYS A 91 -14.56 20.84 13.35
N MET A 92 -14.69 19.85 12.49
CA MET A 92 -14.09 18.52 12.68
C MET A 92 -12.83 18.40 11.84
N VAL A 93 -11.72 18.12 12.49
CA VAL A 93 -10.43 17.79 11.87
C VAL A 93 -10.28 16.28 11.84
N ILE A 94 -10.08 15.75 10.64
CA ILE A 94 -9.88 14.33 10.37
C ILE A 94 -8.43 14.13 9.96
N HIS A 95 -7.72 13.20 10.60
CA HIS A 95 -6.34 12.88 10.26
C HIS A 95 -6.07 11.38 10.30
N VAL A 96 -5.51 10.82 9.22
CA VAL A 96 -5.18 9.41 9.06
C VAL A 96 -3.70 9.19 9.33
N TYR A 97 -3.35 8.31 10.27
CA TYR A 97 -1.99 8.23 10.82
C TYR A 97 -1.02 7.34 10.01
N SER A 98 -1.51 6.43 9.15
CA SER A 98 -0.66 5.47 8.42
C SER A 98 -1.05 5.30 6.96
N ASP A 99 -0.05 5.12 6.08
CA ASP A 99 -0.25 4.81 4.66
C ASP A 99 -0.92 3.44 4.44
N SER A 100 -0.79 2.51 5.39
CA SER A 100 -1.48 1.21 5.33
C SER A 100 -3.00 1.37 5.40
N VAL A 101 -3.51 2.41 6.07
CA VAL A 101 -4.95 2.69 6.15
C VAL A 101 -5.53 3.03 4.77
N PHE A 102 -4.78 3.73 3.92
CA PHE A 102 -5.24 4.07 2.57
C PHE A 102 -5.37 2.84 1.69
N ARG A 103 -4.40 1.91 1.78
CA ARG A 103 -4.48 0.64 1.03
C ARG A 103 -5.70 -0.17 1.44
N ARG A 104 -5.94 -0.28 2.75
CA ARG A 104 -7.10 -1.00 3.33
C ARG A 104 -8.43 -0.31 2.98
N TYR A 105 -8.50 1.02 3.09
CA TYR A 105 -9.68 1.78 2.70
C TYR A 105 -9.95 1.65 1.20
N GLN A 106 -8.90 1.62 0.37
CA GLN A 106 -9.03 1.42 -1.07
C GLN A 106 -9.56 0.01 -1.42
N GLN A 107 -9.26 -1.03 -0.63
CA GLN A 107 -9.89 -2.34 -0.80
C GLN A 107 -11.40 -2.30 -0.51
N GLU A 108 -11.82 -1.53 0.50
CA GLU A 108 -13.25 -1.32 0.76
C GLU A 108 -13.91 -0.50 -0.36
N MET A 109 -13.23 0.53 -0.90
CA MET A 109 -13.71 1.27 -2.08
C MET A 109 -13.86 0.40 -3.32
N ARG A 110 -13.04 -0.65 -3.49
CA ARG A 110 -13.21 -1.61 -4.61
C ARG A 110 -14.51 -2.42 -4.47
N LYS A 111 -14.94 -2.70 -3.24
CA LYS A 111 -16.19 -3.42 -2.94
C LYS A 111 -17.40 -2.48 -2.95
N ASN A 112 -17.19 -1.21 -2.57
CA ASN A 112 -18.21 -0.17 -2.55
C ASN A 112 -17.67 1.10 -3.20
N GLN A 113 -17.89 1.20 -4.52
CA GLN A 113 -17.32 2.26 -5.36
C GLN A 113 -17.86 3.66 -5.03
N GLU A 114 -18.97 3.75 -4.30
CA GLU A 114 -19.56 5.03 -3.89
C GLU A 114 -18.98 5.58 -2.57
N LEU A 115 -18.00 4.90 -1.96
CA LEU A 115 -17.36 5.39 -0.74
C LEU A 115 -16.58 6.68 -0.98
N TRP A 116 -16.67 7.62 -0.03
CA TRP A 116 -15.95 8.88 -0.09
C TRP A 116 -14.42 8.65 -0.19
N PRO A 117 -13.67 9.34 -1.05
CA PRO A 117 -12.22 9.17 -1.16
C PRO A 117 -11.47 9.54 0.13
N LEU A 118 -10.63 8.64 0.64
CA LEU A 118 -9.90 8.91 1.88
C LEU A 118 -8.71 9.87 1.66
N TYR A 119 -8.64 10.93 2.47
CA TYR A 119 -7.54 11.89 2.48
C TYR A 119 -6.74 11.82 3.79
N ARG A 120 -5.46 12.22 3.75
CA ARG A 120 -4.54 12.17 4.91
C ARG A 120 -4.93 13.10 6.03
N GLY A 121 -5.38 14.29 5.69
CA GLY A 121 -5.85 15.27 6.65
C GLY A 121 -6.75 16.26 5.95
N PHE A 122 -7.89 16.55 6.56
CA PHE A 122 -8.80 17.60 6.11
C PHE A 122 -9.69 18.04 7.28
N PHE A 123 -10.28 19.22 7.16
CA PHE A 123 -11.26 19.72 8.11
C PHE A 123 -12.58 19.97 7.42
N VAL A 124 -13.66 19.83 8.18
CA VAL A 124 -15.04 20.08 7.73
C VAL A 124 -15.75 20.91 8.77
N ASP A 125 -16.57 21.85 8.31
CA ASP A 125 -17.49 22.56 9.18
C ASP A 125 -18.78 21.75 9.26
N VAL A 126 -19.18 21.38 10.47
CA VAL A 126 -20.37 20.59 10.73
C VAL A 126 -21.36 21.41 11.52
N ASN A 127 -22.60 21.48 11.01
CA ASN A 127 -23.71 22.11 11.70
C ASN A 127 -24.76 21.03 11.97
N LEU A 128 -25.04 20.77 13.24
CA LEU A 128 -26.12 19.89 13.67
C LEU A 128 -27.30 20.75 14.12
N PHE A 129 -28.48 20.43 13.61
CA PHE A 129 -29.72 21.14 13.92
C PHE A 129 -30.70 20.17 14.58
N LYS A 130 -31.45 20.65 15.57
CA LYS A 130 -32.58 19.90 16.13
C LYS A 130 -33.80 20.10 15.22
N ALA A 131 -34.38 19.01 14.73
CA ALA A 131 -35.53 19.09 13.83
C ALA A 131 -36.76 19.64 14.57
N ASN A 132 -37.13 20.89 14.26
CA ASN A 132 -38.46 21.43 14.55
C ASN A 132 -39.24 21.51 13.24
N ASN A 133 -40.42 20.87 13.19
CA ASN A 133 -41.24 20.65 12.00
C ASN A 133 -41.61 21.92 11.19
N LYS A 134 -41.34 23.12 11.70
CA LYS A 134 -41.57 24.39 10.98
C LYS A 134 -40.33 24.98 10.28
N LYS A 135 -39.09 24.64 10.67
CA LYS A 135 -37.85 25.27 10.14
C LYS A 135 -37.19 24.52 8.98
N ALA A 136 -37.52 23.25 8.76
CA ALA A 136 -36.92 22.45 7.69
C ALA A 136 -37.25 22.98 6.28
N ALA A 137 -38.38 23.67 6.12
CA ALA A 137 -38.82 24.25 4.85
C ALA A 137 -38.21 25.64 4.55
N GLU A 138 -37.70 26.35 5.57
CA GLU A 138 -37.04 27.66 5.39
C GLU A 138 -35.57 27.52 5.01
N LEU A 139 -34.87 26.53 5.60
CA LEU A 139 -33.44 26.29 5.35
C LEU A 139 -33.13 25.76 3.93
N SER A 140 -34.09 25.14 3.25
CA SER A 140 -33.92 24.74 1.84
C SER A 140 -33.95 25.92 0.87
N LYS A 141 -34.39 27.10 1.32
CA LYS A 141 -34.42 28.32 0.50
C LYS A 141 -33.14 29.14 0.65
N ASP A 142 -32.55 29.20 1.86
CA ASP A 142 -31.31 29.93 2.12
C ASP A 142 -30.05 29.28 1.56
N SER A 143 -30.02 27.95 1.41
CA SER A 143 -28.89 27.25 0.78
C SER A 143 -28.70 27.68 -0.68
N ASN A 144 -29.78 27.99 -1.40
CA ASN A 144 -29.75 28.44 -2.79
C ASN A 144 -29.23 29.88 -2.91
N THR A 145 -29.46 30.73 -1.90
CA THR A 145 -28.97 32.12 -1.87
C THR A 145 -27.47 32.18 -1.57
N LEU A 146 -26.96 31.31 -0.69
CA LEU A 146 -25.52 31.19 -0.39
C LEU A 146 -24.70 30.61 -1.55
N LEU A 147 -25.25 29.63 -2.30
CA LEU A 147 -24.60 29.07 -3.49
C LEU A 147 -24.48 30.09 -4.64
N ARG A 148 -25.42 31.03 -4.74
CA ARG A 148 -25.42 32.06 -5.80
C ARG A 148 -24.35 33.13 -5.60
N ASN A 149 -23.95 33.41 -4.35
CA ASN A 149 -22.93 34.41 -4.04
C ASN A 149 -21.48 33.90 -4.18
N ILE A 150 -21.28 32.58 -4.29
CA ILE A 150 -19.95 31.98 -4.47
C ILE A 150 -19.63 31.77 -5.96
N ASN A 151 -20.65 31.61 -6.81
CA ASN A 151 -20.48 31.43 -8.26
C ASN A 151 -20.57 32.76 -9.01
N GLY A 152 -19.58 33.63 -8.79
CA GLY A 152 -19.30 34.72 -9.70
C GLY A 152 -18.60 34.18 -10.96
N ALA A 153 -19.32 34.19 -12.08
CA ALA A 153 -18.89 33.94 -13.46
C ALA A 153 -18.64 32.48 -13.88
N LEU A 154 -19.70 31.77 -14.29
CA LEU A 154 -19.89 31.32 -15.69
C LEU A 154 -21.29 30.68 -15.84
N ASP A 155 -22.17 31.31 -16.60
CA ASP A 155 -23.42 30.69 -17.08
C ASP A 155 -23.11 29.74 -18.23
N SER A 156 -23.52 28.46 -18.13
CA SER A 156 -24.53 27.89 -19.03
C SER A 156 -24.81 26.39 -18.78
N SER A 157 -26.10 26.09 -18.70
CA SER A 157 -26.79 24.80 -18.87
C SER A 157 -26.68 23.73 -17.77
N LEU A 158 -27.70 23.74 -16.91
CA LEU A 158 -28.17 22.60 -16.13
C LEU A 158 -28.64 21.46 -17.07
N SER A 159 -27.96 20.32 -16.99
CA SER A 159 -28.50 19.01 -17.35
C SER A 159 -28.05 18.02 -16.28
N SER A 160 -29.01 17.63 -15.45
CA SER A 160 -28.90 16.67 -14.35
C SER A 160 -28.20 15.36 -14.72
N LYS A 161 -27.01 15.15 -14.15
CA LYS A 161 -26.47 13.84 -13.76
C LYS A 161 -25.73 14.01 -12.44
N ASP A 162 -26.36 13.59 -11.34
CA ASP A 162 -25.74 13.45 -10.00
C ASP A 162 -24.72 12.29 -10.02
N GLY A 163 -23.60 12.51 -10.70
CA GLY A 163 -22.40 11.70 -10.58
C GLY A 163 -21.44 12.33 -9.58
N LEU A 164 -20.73 11.50 -8.82
CA LEU A 164 -19.50 11.94 -8.16
C LEU A 164 -18.66 12.71 -9.18
N ALA A 165 -18.41 13.96 -8.82
CA ALA A 165 -17.75 15.01 -9.57
C ALA A 165 -16.74 14.53 -10.63
N ASP A 166 -16.89 15.12 -11.81
CA ASP A 166 -16.03 15.10 -13.00
C ASP A 166 -14.53 14.84 -12.70
N GLU A 167 -13.80 14.17 -13.61
CA GLU A 167 -12.35 13.95 -13.46
C GLU A 167 -11.59 15.26 -13.21
N ASP A 168 -12.11 16.38 -13.71
CA ASP A 168 -11.62 17.74 -13.47
C ASP A 168 -11.72 18.19 -12.01
N SER A 169 -12.69 17.67 -11.24
CA SER A 169 -12.83 17.93 -9.80
C SER A 169 -11.81 17.14 -9.00
N ASN A 170 -11.53 15.89 -9.39
CA ASN A 170 -10.44 15.09 -8.82
C ASN A 170 -9.07 15.65 -9.21
N LEU A 171 -8.94 16.22 -10.41
CA LEU A 171 -7.77 16.96 -10.84
C LEU A 171 -7.62 18.27 -10.04
N MET A 172 -8.71 19.01 -9.80
CA MET A 172 -8.73 20.21 -8.94
C MET A 172 -8.33 19.89 -7.50
N VAL A 173 -8.82 18.79 -6.93
CA VAL A 173 -8.41 18.32 -5.60
C VAL A 173 -6.92 17.95 -5.61
N LYS A 174 -6.44 17.23 -6.63
CA LYS A 174 -4.99 16.95 -6.82
C LYS A 174 -4.15 18.22 -7.00
N LEU A 175 -4.66 19.24 -7.68
CA LEU A 175 -4.03 20.55 -7.85
C LEU A 175 -3.96 21.31 -6.51
N LYS A 176 -5.02 21.29 -5.70
CA LYS A 176 -5.04 21.80 -4.32
C LYS A 176 -4.08 21.02 -3.37
N PHE A 177 -3.78 19.76 -3.66
CA PHE A 177 -2.77 18.97 -2.93
C PHE A 177 -1.33 19.20 -3.43
N LEU A 178 -1.14 19.54 -4.71
CA LEU A 178 0.17 19.84 -5.28
C LEU A 178 0.81 21.04 -4.57
N THR A 179 0.01 22.07 -4.29
CA THR A 179 0.45 23.29 -3.59
C THR A 179 1.00 22.99 -2.19
N TYR A 180 0.31 22.14 -1.42
CA TYR A 180 0.77 21.66 -0.11
C TYR A 180 2.03 20.79 -0.22
N LYS A 181 2.06 19.88 -1.20
CA LYS A 181 3.20 18.98 -1.41
C LYS A 181 4.48 19.74 -1.76
N ILE A 182 4.37 20.77 -2.58
CA ILE A 182 5.48 21.67 -2.94
C ILE A 182 6.03 22.34 -1.67
N ARG A 183 5.16 23.01 -0.90
CA ARG A 183 5.55 23.76 0.30
C ARG A 183 6.18 22.87 1.37
N THR A 184 5.61 21.69 1.59
CA THR A 184 5.99 20.83 2.71
C THR A 184 7.14 19.89 2.35
N PHE A 185 7.00 19.10 1.29
CA PHE A 185 7.94 18.03 1.02
C PHE A 185 9.10 18.47 0.14
N LEU A 186 8.85 19.35 -0.83
CA LEU A 186 9.92 19.81 -1.72
C LEU A 186 10.69 20.96 -1.10
N ILE A 187 10.00 21.97 -0.56
CA ILE A 187 10.62 23.13 0.06
C ILE A 187 11.06 22.82 1.51
N ARG A 188 10.13 22.71 2.48
CA ARG A 188 10.47 22.63 3.91
C ARG A 188 11.40 21.47 4.25
N ASN A 189 11.02 20.24 3.87
CA ASN A 189 11.79 19.05 4.21
C ASN A 189 13.14 19.00 3.49
N GLY A 190 13.24 19.58 2.29
CA GLY A 190 14.49 19.64 1.53
C GLY A 190 15.44 20.77 1.95
N LEU A 191 15.03 21.69 2.84
CA LEU A 191 15.90 22.77 3.33
C LEU A 191 17.18 22.25 3.97
N SER A 192 17.09 21.20 4.79
CA SER A 192 18.26 20.58 5.46
C SER A 192 19.29 20.14 4.41
N THR A 193 18.86 19.38 3.40
CA THR A 193 19.71 18.92 2.30
C THR A 193 20.27 20.08 1.47
N LEU A 194 19.46 21.11 1.19
CA LEU A 194 19.89 22.28 0.43
C LEU A 194 21.01 23.07 1.12
N PHE A 195 20.90 23.28 2.43
CA PHE A 195 21.87 24.07 3.19
C PHE A 195 23.09 23.25 3.65
N LYS A 196 22.94 21.96 3.95
CA LYS A 196 24.05 21.08 4.36
C LYS A 196 24.85 20.54 3.18
N ASP A 197 24.16 20.01 2.16
CA ASP A 197 24.77 19.23 1.08
C ASP A 197 24.77 19.95 -0.27
N GLY A 198 24.07 21.09 -0.35
CA GLY A 198 24.06 22.00 -1.50
C GLY A 198 22.99 21.69 -2.56
N PRO A 199 22.91 22.52 -3.62
CA PRO A 199 21.84 22.46 -4.62
C PRO A 199 21.78 21.14 -5.40
N SER A 200 22.92 20.48 -5.63
CA SER A 200 22.97 19.19 -6.34
C SER A 200 22.31 18.07 -5.53
N ALA A 201 22.56 18.04 -4.22
CA ALA A 201 21.93 17.09 -3.30
C ALA A 201 20.43 17.40 -3.14
N TYR A 202 20.06 18.68 -3.03
CA TYR A 202 18.65 19.11 -3.01
C TYR A 202 17.89 18.69 -4.28
N ARG A 203 18.53 18.81 -5.44
CA ARG A 203 17.99 18.32 -6.72
C ARG A 203 17.76 16.83 -6.74
N THR A 204 18.73 16.07 -6.25
CA THR A 204 18.60 14.61 -6.11
C THR A 204 17.45 14.25 -5.16
N TYR A 205 17.31 14.99 -4.05
CA TYR A 205 16.24 14.81 -3.08
C TYR A 205 14.85 15.07 -3.69
N TYR A 206 14.60 16.24 -4.29
CA TYR A 206 13.26 16.55 -4.79
C TYR A 206 12.89 15.71 -6.02
N LEU A 207 13.87 15.30 -6.86
CA LEU A 207 13.62 14.40 -7.99
C LEU A 207 13.22 12.99 -7.51
N ARG A 208 13.84 12.51 -6.43
CA ARG A 208 13.44 11.26 -5.77
C ARG A 208 12.01 11.35 -5.22
N GLN A 209 11.64 12.46 -4.57
CA GLN A 209 10.28 12.67 -4.08
C GLN A 209 9.25 12.68 -5.22
N MET A 210 9.52 13.41 -6.30
CA MET A 210 8.64 13.43 -7.47
C MET A 210 8.53 12.05 -8.16
N LYS A 211 9.61 11.26 -8.16
CA LYS A 211 9.59 9.88 -8.65
C LYS A 211 8.71 8.97 -7.78
N ILE A 212 8.80 9.11 -6.45
CA ILE A 212 7.94 8.36 -5.50
C ILE A 212 6.46 8.71 -5.73
N TRP A 213 6.14 9.96 -6.04
CA TRP A 213 4.77 10.40 -6.29
C TRP A 213 4.23 10.04 -7.68
N GLY A 214 5.05 9.48 -8.57
CA GLY A 214 4.65 9.19 -9.95
C GLY A 214 4.39 10.44 -10.80
N THR A 215 5.03 11.58 -10.47
CA THR A 215 4.87 12.84 -11.21
C THR A 215 5.31 12.66 -12.67
N SER A 216 4.52 13.15 -13.63
CA SER A 216 4.84 13.03 -15.07
C SER A 216 6.14 13.74 -15.45
N ALA A 217 6.83 13.28 -16.49
CA ALA A 217 8.12 13.87 -16.92
C ALA A 217 8.02 15.36 -17.29
N SER A 218 6.91 15.76 -17.92
CA SER A 218 6.62 17.18 -18.21
C SER A 218 6.46 17.99 -16.92
N LYS A 219 5.70 17.49 -15.94
CA LYS A 219 5.48 18.19 -14.67
C LYS A 219 6.72 18.22 -13.78
N GLN A 220 7.56 17.18 -13.84
CA GLN A 220 8.86 17.17 -13.18
C GLN A 220 9.78 18.28 -13.71
N LYS A 221 9.78 18.55 -15.02
CA LYS A 221 10.57 19.66 -15.60
C LYS A 221 10.11 21.02 -15.09
N GLU A 222 8.79 21.26 -15.05
CA GLU A 222 8.21 22.49 -14.50
C GLU A 222 8.58 22.71 -13.03
N LEU A 223 8.39 21.69 -12.19
CA LEU A 223 8.71 21.76 -10.76
C LEU A 223 10.21 21.91 -10.50
N THR A 224 11.05 21.20 -11.27
CA THR A 224 12.51 21.30 -11.18
C THR A 224 12.97 22.74 -11.41
N LYS A 225 12.45 23.41 -12.43
CA LYS A 225 12.78 24.81 -12.72
C LYS A 225 12.46 25.72 -11.53
N MET A 226 11.25 25.61 -10.98
CA MET A 226 10.83 26.40 -9.82
C MET A 226 11.70 26.12 -8.58
N LEU A 227 12.01 24.86 -8.31
CA LEU A 227 12.80 24.46 -7.14
C LEU A 227 14.27 24.84 -7.25
N ASP A 228 14.84 24.83 -8.46
CA ASP A 228 16.18 25.35 -8.72
C ASP A 228 16.25 26.87 -8.46
N GLU A 229 15.24 27.61 -8.90
CA GLU A 229 15.15 29.06 -8.63
C GLU A 229 14.93 29.35 -7.14
N TRP A 230 14.11 28.56 -6.45
CA TRP A 230 13.95 28.62 -5.01
C TRP A 230 15.29 28.40 -4.29
N ALA A 231 16.04 27.37 -4.70
CA ALA A 231 17.33 27.06 -4.12
C ALA A 231 18.34 28.21 -4.26
N VAL A 232 18.35 28.88 -5.42
CA VAL A 232 19.18 30.07 -5.64
C VAL A 232 18.70 31.25 -4.80
N TYR A 233 17.39 31.52 -4.78
CA TYR A 233 16.78 32.62 -4.01
C TYR A 233 17.12 32.50 -2.52
N ILE A 234 16.82 31.36 -1.91
CA ILE A 234 16.96 31.21 -0.46
C ILE A 234 18.41 31.15 -0.01
N ARG A 235 19.30 30.54 -0.82
CA ARG A 235 20.74 30.54 -0.53
C ARG A 235 21.38 31.90 -0.72
N ARG A 236 20.91 32.74 -1.66
CA ARG A 236 21.38 34.12 -1.76
C ARG A 236 21.00 34.94 -0.53
N LYS A 237 19.78 34.75 -0.02
CA LYS A 237 19.25 35.50 1.12
C LYS A 237 19.84 35.04 2.47
N TYR A 238 20.05 33.74 2.65
CA TYR A 238 20.48 33.15 3.93
C TYR A 238 21.92 32.59 3.95
N GLN A 239 22.62 32.59 2.81
CA GLN A 239 23.99 32.07 2.67
C GLN A 239 24.14 30.64 3.21
N ASN A 240 24.96 30.44 4.27
CA ASN A 240 25.17 29.15 4.94
C ASN A 240 24.33 29.00 6.23
N LYS A 241 23.52 30.01 6.60
CA LYS A 241 22.66 29.92 7.79
C LYS A 241 21.35 29.24 7.40
N GLN A 242 21.07 28.08 8.01
CA GLN A 242 19.86 27.32 7.69
C GLN A 242 18.60 28.09 8.10
N LEU A 243 17.67 28.27 7.16
CA LEU A 243 16.32 28.76 7.44
C LEU A 243 15.61 27.76 8.39
N PRO A 244 15.14 28.18 9.58
CA PRO A 244 14.39 27.30 10.46
C PRO A 244 13.15 26.75 9.78
N SER A 245 12.93 25.44 9.89
CA SER A 245 11.75 24.78 9.30
C SER A 245 10.42 25.27 9.88
N SER A 246 10.43 25.97 11.03
CA SER A 246 9.26 26.61 11.61
C SER A 246 8.92 27.96 10.97
N THR A 247 9.88 28.65 10.35
CA THR A 247 9.65 29.97 9.75
C THR A 247 9.67 29.94 8.22
N TYR A 248 9.87 28.77 7.60
CA TYR A 248 10.11 28.69 6.15
C TYR A 248 9.03 29.32 5.27
N LEU A 249 7.77 29.35 5.71
CA LEU A 249 6.66 29.93 4.95
C LEU A 249 6.79 31.45 4.79
N SER A 250 7.45 32.14 5.73
CA SER A 250 7.70 33.59 5.61
C SER A 250 8.60 33.93 4.42
N GLU A 251 9.33 32.94 3.91
CA GLU A 251 10.22 33.05 2.75
C GLU A 251 9.65 32.35 1.52
N ALA A 252 9.01 31.20 1.71
CA ALA A 252 8.44 30.41 0.63
C ALA A 252 7.22 31.09 0.00
N GLU A 253 6.31 31.69 0.77
CA GLU A 253 5.12 32.33 0.19
C GLU A 253 5.45 33.55 -0.68
N PRO A 254 6.29 34.52 -0.25
CA PRO A 254 6.65 35.65 -1.11
C PRO A 254 7.37 35.21 -2.39
N PHE A 255 8.22 34.19 -2.30
CA PHE A 255 8.88 33.61 -3.49
C PHE A 255 7.86 32.98 -4.44
N LEU A 256 6.97 32.14 -3.93
CA LEU A 256 5.97 31.43 -4.72
C LEU A 256 4.98 32.40 -5.37
N GLU A 257 4.59 33.46 -4.66
CA GLU A 257 3.75 34.55 -5.20
C GLU A 257 4.44 35.28 -6.35
N GLN A 258 5.71 35.66 -6.18
CA GLN A 258 6.50 36.30 -7.24
C GLN A 258 6.71 35.36 -8.43
N TYR A 259 6.88 34.06 -8.20
CA TYR A 259 7.04 33.07 -9.27
C TYR A 259 5.73 32.87 -10.05
N ALA A 260 4.61 32.83 -9.33
CA ALA A 260 3.27 32.66 -9.89
C ALA A 260 2.86 33.84 -10.78
N LYS A 261 3.17 35.08 -10.36
CA LYS A 261 2.94 36.33 -11.13
C LYS A 261 3.64 36.39 -12.49
N ARG A 262 4.64 35.54 -12.77
CA ARG A 262 5.41 35.58 -14.03
C ARG A 262 4.68 34.98 -15.22
N SER A 263 3.72 34.07 -15.00
CA SER A 263 2.88 33.54 -16.09
C SER A 263 1.61 32.84 -15.57
N PRO A 264 0.54 32.79 -16.38
CA PRO A 264 -0.65 32.00 -16.05
C PRO A 264 -0.34 30.50 -15.81
N ALA A 265 0.66 29.95 -16.51
CA ALA A 265 1.11 28.57 -16.30
C ALA A 265 1.78 28.37 -14.93
N ASN A 266 2.55 29.35 -14.45
CA ASN A 266 3.14 29.32 -13.11
C ASN A 266 2.08 29.47 -12.01
N GLN A 267 1.08 30.33 -12.23
CA GLN A 267 -0.08 30.47 -11.34
C GLN A 267 -0.84 29.14 -11.23
N ALA A 268 -1.11 28.47 -12.36
CA ALA A 268 -1.75 27.16 -12.37
C ALA A 268 -0.89 26.05 -11.72
N LEU A 269 0.44 26.17 -11.78
CA LEU A 269 1.39 25.25 -11.15
C LEU A 269 1.45 25.38 -9.62
N ILE A 270 1.38 26.60 -9.09
CA ILE A 270 1.61 26.92 -7.67
C ILE A 270 0.31 27.08 -6.87
N GLY A 271 -0.80 27.38 -7.55
CA GLY A 271 -2.11 27.72 -6.95
C GLY A 271 -2.09 29.08 -6.24
N ALA A 272 -3.03 29.31 -5.31
CA ALA A 272 -3.05 30.53 -4.51
C ALA A 272 -1.76 30.64 -3.67
N ALA A 273 -1.09 31.79 -3.76
CA ALA A 273 0.09 32.16 -2.98
C ALA A 273 -0.10 33.65 -2.63
N GLY A 274 0.11 34.01 -1.36
CA GLY A 274 -0.11 35.37 -0.86
C GLY A 274 -1.46 35.65 -0.17
N ASP A 275 -2.40 34.69 -0.15
CA ASP A 275 -3.63 34.82 0.66
C ASP A 275 -3.33 34.46 2.13
N LEU A 276 -3.64 35.38 3.06
CA LEU A 276 -3.42 35.26 4.51
C LEU A 276 -4.03 33.97 5.09
N VAL A 277 -3.27 32.89 5.10
CA VAL A 277 -3.48 31.77 6.04
C VAL A 277 -2.81 32.20 7.34
N GLN A 278 -3.59 32.52 8.37
CA GLN A 278 -3.11 32.91 9.71
C GLN A 278 -2.06 31.89 10.22
N THR A 279 -0.82 32.34 10.23
CA THR A 279 0.40 31.56 10.49
C THR A 279 0.40 30.95 11.89
N GLU A 280 -0.32 31.56 12.84
CA GLU A 280 -0.41 31.09 14.24
C GLU A 280 -1.15 29.75 14.36
N ASN A 281 -2.16 29.50 13.50
CA ASN A 281 -2.92 28.25 13.50
C ASN A 281 -2.14 27.06 12.92
N PHE A 282 -1.15 27.32 12.07
CA PHE A 282 -0.29 26.28 11.48
C PHE A 282 0.87 25.91 12.40
N LEU A 283 1.39 26.87 13.18
CA LEU A 283 2.52 26.67 14.09
C LEU A 283 2.13 25.92 15.38
N ALA A 284 0.93 26.13 15.91
CA ALA A 284 0.42 25.39 17.07
C ALA A 284 0.27 23.88 16.83
N ILE A 285 0.26 23.44 15.56
CA ILE A 285 0.17 22.03 15.16
C ILE A 285 1.55 21.35 15.14
N LEU A 286 2.64 22.11 14.93
CA LEU A 286 3.99 21.59 14.74
C LEU A 286 4.82 21.51 16.03
N ASP A 287 4.53 22.33 17.04
CA ASP A 287 5.27 22.29 18.32
C ASP A 287 5.00 21.04 19.17
N ALA A 288 4.01 20.20 18.79
CA ALA A 288 3.78 18.89 19.39
C ALA A 288 4.48 17.72 18.65
N GLN A 289 5.31 18.02 17.64
CA GLN A 289 5.94 17.03 16.76
C GLN A 289 7.45 17.28 16.64
N ARG A 290 8.21 17.03 17.71
CA ARG A 290 9.62 16.67 17.54
C ARG A 290 9.79 15.16 17.65
N ASP A 291 10.58 14.68 16.71
CA ASP A 291 11.18 13.35 16.58
C ASP A 291 10.31 12.31 15.88
N GLU A 292 10.39 12.25 14.55
CA GLU A 292 10.63 11.02 13.76
C GLU A 292 10.93 11.38 12.28
N GLU A 293 12.20 11.59 11.92
CA GLU A 293 12.75 11.10 10.63
C GLU A 293 14.28 11.10 10.71
N GLY A 294 14.86 9.90 10.78
CA GLY A 294 16.30 9.68 10.85
C GLY A 294 16.96 9.87 9.49
N ASP A 295 17.83 10.87 9.41
CA ASP A 295 18.77 11.11 8.31
C ASP A 295 19.68 9.87 8.11
N LEU A 296 19.65 9.28 6.91
CA LEU A 296 20.69 8.35 6.45
C LEU A 296 21.83 9.15 5.80
N GLN A 297 23.00 9.14 6.44
CA GLN A 297 24.25 9.67 5.91
C GLN A 297 24.72 8.88 4.67
N PRO A 298 25.33 9.53 3.66
CA PRO A 298 25.87 8.87 2.47
C PRO A 298 27.32 8.40 2.67
N GLU A 299 27.61 7.12 2.40
CA GLU A 299 28.99 6.67 2.12
C GLU A 299 29.32 6.88 0.63
N ARG A 300 30.41 7.60 0.39
CA ARG A 300 31.03 7.81 -0.93
C ARG A 300 31.78 6.56 -1.39
N GLY A 301 31.69 6.24 -2.68
CA GLY A 301 32.56 5.26 -3.33
C GLY A 301 32.28 5.08 -4.82
N THR A 302 32.96 5.91 -5.62
CA THR A 302 33.26 5.87 -7.06
C THR A 302 32.96 4.60 -7.89
N ALA A 303 32.28 4.80 -9.02
CA ALA A 303 32.41 4.01 -10.26
C ALA A 303 33.29 4.82 -11.27
N PRO A 304 33.70 4.32 -12.46
CA PRO A 304 33.33 3.06 -13.14
C PRO A 304 34.48 2.33 -13.91
N SER A 305 34.19 1.16 -14.48
CA SER A 305 34.53 0.83 -15.88
C SER A 305 33.84 -0.45 -16.38
N SER A 306 33.46 -0.45 -17.66
CA SER A 306 33.04 -1.60 -18.50
C SER A 306 33.94 -1.57 -19.75
N PRO A 307 33.91 -2.52 -20.71
CA PRO A 307 33.22 -3.81 -20.82
C PRO A 307 34.18 -4.97 -21.20
N THR A 308 33.69 -6.19 -21.49
CA THR A 308 33.87 -6.96 -22.75
C THR A 308 33.17 -8.33 -22.65
N SER A 309 32.83 -8.88 -23.82
CA SER A 309 31.83 -9.89 -24.18
C SER A 309 32.22 -11.38 -24.05
N THR A 310 31.19 -12.21 -24.29
CA THR A 310 31.17 -13.57 -24.90
C THR A 310 31.59 -14.79 -24.08
N SER A 311 30.63 -15.65 -23.73
CA SER A 311 30.51 -17.04 -24.24
C SER A 311 29.32 -17.77 -23.60
N LEU A 312 28.63 -18.56 -24.42
CA LEU A 312 27.69 -19.61 -24.01
C LEU A 312 28.47 -20.74 -23.33
N ASP A 313 28.04 -21.16 -22.13
CA ASP A 313 27.76 -22.54 -21.71
C ASP A 313 28.03 -22.82 -20.22
N VAL A 314 27.16 -23.70 -19.69
CA VAL A 314 27.20 -24.40 -18.40
C VAL A 314 26.85 -23.58 -17.15
N VAL A 315 25.67 -23.87 -16.59
CA VAL A 315 25.19 -23.39 -15.28
C VAL A 315 26.21 -23.74 -14.19
N SER A 316 26.93 -22.73 -13.70
CA SER A 316 27.91 -22.90 -12.63
C SER A 316 27.22 -23.14 -11.29
N LYS A 317 27.40 -24.32 -10.70
CA LYS A 317 27.03 -24.68 -9.32
C LYS A 317 27.88 -23.93 -8.27
N THR A 318 27.97 -22.61 -8.34
CA THR A 318 28.80 -21.76 -7.46
C THR A 318 27.97 -20.84 -6.54
N GLU A 319 26.65 -20.93 -6.59
CA GLU A 319 25.74 -20.07 -5.85
C GLU A 319 25.37 -20.69 -4.49
N GLY A 320 25.75 -20.02 -3.39
CA GLY A 320 25.31 -20.41 -2.06
C GLY A 320 23.88 -19.99 -1.75
N LEU A 321 23.36 -20.44 -0.62
CA LEU A 321 21.95 -20.25 -0.22
C LEU A 321 21.86 -19.56 1.14
N ILE A 322 20.94 -18.62 1.29
CA ILE A 322 20.61 -17.96 2.56
C ILE A 322 19.20 -18.39 2.98
N VAL A 323 19.09 -19.14 4.07
CA VAL A 323 17.79 -19.48 4.69
C VAL A 323 17.50 -18.46 5.78
N PHE A 324 16.37 -17.75 5.71
CA PHE A 324 16.03 -16.71 6.68
C PHE A 324 14.56 -16.77 7.12
N PHE A 325 14.22 -16.12 8.24
CA PHE A 325 12.94 -16.35 8.92
C PHE A 325 12.11 -15.08 9.09
N PRO A 326 11.19 -14.79 8.16
CA PRO A 326 10.09 -13.86 8.40
C PRO A 326 9.09 -14.45 9.40
N GLY A 327 9.41 -14.34 10.70
CA GLY A 327 8.55 -14.82 11.78
C GLY A 327 8.69 -14.04 13.09
N ILE A 328 7.80 -14.36 14.02
CA ILE A 328 7.71 -13.77 15.37
C ILE A 328 8.44 -14.69 16.37
N PRO A 329 9.05 -14.18 17.46
CA PRO A 329 9.63 -15.06 18.47
C PRO A 329 8.63 -16.10 18.96
N GLY A 330 9.05 -17.35 19.10
CA GLY A 330 8.16 -18.50 19.36
C GLY A 330 7.84 -19.33 18.11
N CYS A 331 8.22 -18.88 16.91
CA CYS A 331 8.11 -19.64 15.66
C CYS A 331 9.07 -20.83 15.52
N ALA A 332 9.79 -21.23 16.57
CA ALA A 332 10.74 -22.36 16.56
C ALA A 332 11.97 -22.25 15.62
N LYS A 333 12.28 -21.06 15.07
CA LYS A 333 13.43 -20.82 14.17
C LYS A 333 14.77 -21.43 14.64
N SER A 334 15.15 -21.23 15.90
CA SER A 334 16.46 -21.68 16.41
C SER A 334 16.51 -23.19 16.58
N ALA A 335 15.41 -23.79 17.06
CA ALA A 335 15.27 -25.24 17.14
C ALA A 335 15.29 -25.87 15.74
N LEU A 336 14.66 -25.23 14.76
CA LEU A 336 14.67 -25.68 13.37
C LEU A 336 16.09 -25.61 12.79
N CYS A 337 16.82 -24.50 12.99
CA CYS A 337 18.22 -24.38 12.56
C CYS A 337 19.12 -25.48 13.15
N GLU A 338 18.93 -25.83 14.42
CA GLU A 338 19.66 -26.90 15.09
C GLU A 338 19.38 -28.27 14.45
N GLN A 339 18.10 -28.58 14.19
CA GLN A 339 17.72 -29.83 13.53
C GLN A 339 18.27 -29.91 12.09
N ILE A 340 18.20 -28.82 11.33
CA ILE A 340 18.75 -28.76 9.97
C ILE A 340 20.27 -28.96 9.98
N LEU A 341 20.99 -28.33 10.93
CA LEU A 341 22.45 -28.51 11.07
C LEU A 341 22.84 -29.95 11.40
N ASN A 342 22.04 -30.64 12.21
CA ASN A 342 22.31 -32.01 12.64
C ASN A 342 21.81 -33.07 11.64
N THR A 343 21.18 -32.67 10.53
CA THR A 343 20.65 -33.60 9.53
C THR A 343 21.79 -34.26 8.75
N PRO A 344 21.91 -35.61 8.76
CA PRO A 344 22.92 -36.33 7.99
C PRO A 344 22.81 -36.03 6.48
N GLY A 345 23.94 -35.68 5.86
CA GLY A 345 23.98 -35.33 4.42
C GLY A 345 23.44 -33.92 4.09
N GLY A 346 23.07 -33.11 5.08
CA GLY A 346 22.61 -31.74 4.89
C GLY A 346 21.36 -31.65 4.00
N LEU A 347 21.40 -30.76 2.99
CA LEU A 347 20.33 -30.62 2.00
C LEU A 347 20.53 -31.47 0.74
N GLY A 348 21.49 -32.42 0.75
CA GLY A 348 21.66 -33.39 -0.35
C GLY A 348 22.31 -32.84 -1.62
N ASP A 349 23.00 -31.70 -1.54
CA ASP A 349 23.64 -31.01 -2.68
C ASP A 349 25.14 -30.72 -2.47
N ASN A 350 25.76 -31.37 -1.47
CA ASN A 350 27.15 -31.25 -1.06
C ASN A 350 27.59 -29.86 -0.54
N ARG A 351 26.69 -28.88 -0.41
CA ARG A 351 27.03 -27.56 0.16
C ARG A 351 27.18 -27.67 1.68
N PRO A 352 28.22 -27.06 2.29
CA PRO A 352 28.38 -27.06 3.74
C PRO A 352 27.31 -26.18 4.39
N LEU A 353 26.73 -26.63 5.51
CA LEU A 353 25.78 -25.85 6.29
C LEU A 353 26.45 -25.06 7.41
N HIS A 354 25.89 -23.90 7.71
CA HIS A 354 26.32 -23.07 8.83
C HIS A 354 25.16 -22.24 9.38
N SER A 355 25.00 -22.20 10.71
CA SER A 355 24.02 -21.32 11.36
C SER A 355 24.70 -20.12 11.99
N LEU A 356 24.13 -18.94 11.76
CA LEU A 356 24.51 -17.69 12.41
C LEU A 356 23.38 -17.25 13.33
N MET A 357 23.55 -17.42 14.64
CA MET A 357 22.52 -17.13 15.62
C MET A 357 22.52 -15.66 16.03
N GLY A 358 21.43 -14.95 15.75
CA GLY A 358 21.27 -13.52 16.02
C GLY A 358 21.39 -13.16 17.49
N ASP A 359 20.82 -13.96 18.38
CA ASP A 359 20.83 -13.70 19.83
C ASP A 359 22.24 -13.80 20.45
N ARG A 360 23.18 -14.49 19.78
CA ARG A 360 24.60 -14.57 20.18
C ARG A 360 25.50 -13.61 19.41
N THR A 361 24.95 -12.91 18.42
CA THR A 361 25.70 -12.05 17.51
C THR A 361 25.55 -10.58 17.91
N LYS A 362 26.58 -10.01 18.52
CA LYS A 362 26.63 -8.56 18.83
C LYS A 362 26.72 -7.71 17.54
N GLY A 363 26.09 -6.53 17.50
CA GLY A 363 26.23 -5.56 16.41
C GLY A 363 25.28 -5.76 15.21
N ARG A 364 25.66 -5.26 14.03
CA ARG A 364 24.86 -5.32 12.79
C ARG A 364 24.82 -6.75 12.25
N TYR A 365 23.82 -7.53 12.66
CA TYR A 365 23.69 -8.95 12.31
C TYR A 365 23.71 -9.25 10.81
N TRP A 366 22.88 -8.57 10.02
CA TRP A 366 22.78 -8.83 8.58
C TRP A 366 24.06 -8.47 7.82
N GLN A 367 24.82 -7.48 8.31
CA GLN A 367 26.16 -7.20 7.80
C GLN A 367 27.11 -8.38 8.04
N LYS A 368 27.07 -8.99 9.22
CA LYS A 368 27.90 -10.18 9.51
C LYS A 368 27.51 -11.38 8.65
N VAL A 369 26.22 -11.55 8.35
CA VAL A 369 25.77 -12.54 7.36
C VAL A 369 26.40 -12.24 6.01
N ALA A 370 26.39 -10.98 5.55
CA ALA A 370 27.02 -10.58 4.30
C ALA A 370 28.54 -10.87 4.29
N ASP A 371 29.24 -10.55 5.37
CA ASP A 371 30.69 -10.73 5.47
C ASP A 371 31.08 -12.22 5.47
N GLU A 372 30.35 -13.06 6.22
CA GLU A 372 30.58 -14.51 6.21
C GLU A 372 30.26 -15.14 4.83
N ARG A 373 29.25 -14.61 4.13
CA ARG A 373 28.92 -15.01 2.77
C ARG A 373 30.03 -14.66 1.78
N LYS A 374 30.59 -13.45 1.85
CA LYS A 374 31.74 -13.04 1.03
C LYS A 374 32.96 -13.94 1.24
N LYS A 375 33.22 -14.36 2.49
CA LYS A 375 34.32 -15.28 2.80
C LYS A 375 34.08 -16.70 2.28
N LYS A 376 32.84 -17.18 2.29
CA LYS A 376 32.49 -18.57 1.94
C LYS A 376 31.25 -18.63 1.01
N PRO A 377 31.41 -18.29 -0.29
CA PRO A 377 30.30 -18.10 -1.21
C PRO A 377 29.54 -19.38 -1.59
N PHE A 378 30.11 -20.57 -1.40
CA PHE A 378 29.44 -21.85 -1.74
C PHE A 378 28.52 -22.41 -0.63
N ARG A 379 28.49 -21.77 0.54
CA ARG A 379 27.86 -22.31 1.76
C ARG A 379 26.33 -22.16 1.77
N ILE A 380 25.62 -23.00 2.53
CA ILE A 380 24.24 -22.74 2.97
C ILE A 380 24.31 -22.05 4.34
N THR A 381 23.79 -20.83 4.44
CA THR A 381 23.76 -20.05 5.66
C THR A 381 22.35 -20.02 6.23
N LEU A 382 22.15 -20.61 7.41
CA LEU A 382 20.94 -20.47 8.21
C LEU A 382 21.04 -19.18 9.03
N ALA A 383 20.33 -18.14 8.59
CA ALA A 383 20.28 -16.86 9.28
C ALA A 383 19.24 -16.91 10.41
N ASP A 384 19.62 -17.49 11.56
CA ASP A 384 18.78 -17.59 12.76
C ASP A 384 18.55 -16.23 13.44
N LYS A 385 17.73 -15.40 12.79
CA LYS A 385 17.19 -14.14 13.30
C LYS A 385 15.86 -13.85 12.61
N ASN A 386 14.96 -13.18 13.34
CA ASN A 386 13.72 -12.69 12.75
C ASN A 386 14.03 -11.63 11.67
N ALA A 387 13.36 -11.74 10.53
CA ALA A 387 13.41 -10.80 9.41
C ALA A 387 12.02 -10.17 9.20
N PRO A 388 11.60 -9.22 10.04
CA PRO A 388 10.20 -8.83 10.14
C PRO A 388 9.71 -7.78 9.15
N ASN A 389 10.61 -7.09 8.44
CA ASN A 389 10.24 -5.95 7.63
C ASN A 389 10.99 -5.90 6.29
N GLU A 390 10.46 -5.09 5.37
CA GLU A 390 10.99 -4.91 4.02
C GLU A 390 12.42 -4.37 3.99
N GLU A 391 12.84 -3.61 5.01
CA GLU A 391 14.20 -3.10 5.11
C GLU A 391 15.20 -4.25 5.23
N VAL A 392 14.92 -5.22 6.11
CA VAL A 392 15.73 -6.43 6.24
C VAL A 392 15.70 -7.25 4.96
N TRP A 393 14.54 -7.40 4.32
CA TRP A 393 14.44 -8.17 3.08
C TRP A 393 15.26 -7.52 1.96
N ARG A 394 15.29 -6.19 1.87
CA ARG A 394 16.14 -5.47 0.92
C ARG A 394 17.62 -5.70 1.18
N GLN A 395 18.06 -5.73 2.44
CA GLN A 395 19.45 -6.09 2.77
C GLN A 395 19.79 -7.50 2.27
N ILE A 396 18.84 -8.44 2.35
CA ILE A 396 19.02 -9.81 1.86
C ILE A 396 19.06 -9.83 0.32
N GLU A 397 18.18 -9.11 -0.37
CA GLU A 397 18.23 -8.93 -1.83
C GLU A 397 19.57 -8.36 -2.29
N ASP A 398 20.06 -7.32 -1.62
CA ASP A 398 21.34 -6.68 -1.93
C ASP A 398 22.50 -7.67 -1.70
N MET A 399 22.46 -8.47 -0.63
CA MET A 399 23.43 -9.56 -0.39
C MET A 399 23.39 -10.60 -1.51
N CYS A 400 22.21 -11.01 -1.96
CA CYS A 400 22.02 -11.93 -3.08
C CYS A 400 22.63 -11.37 -4.36
N GLY A 401 22.33 -10.12 -4.71
CA GLY A 401 22.89 -9.46 -5.89
C GLY A 401 24.41 -9.33 -5.86
N MET A 402 25.00 -9.02 -4.69
CA MET A 402 26.46 -8.87 -4.54
C MET A 402 27.22 -10.21 -4.54
N THR A 403 26.61 -11.28 -4.05
CA THR A 403 27.29 -12.58 -3.84
C THR A 403 26.82 -13.69 -4.77
N LYS A 404 25.87 -13.39 -5.66
CA LYS A 404 25.15 -14.37 -6.50
C LYS A 404 24.51 -15.50 -5.67
N ALA A 405 24.19 -15.24 -4.41
CA ALA A 405 23.52 -16.23 -3.57
C ALA A 405 22.02 -16.20 -3.82
N ALA A 406 21.37 -17.36 -3.76
CA ALA A 406 19.92 -17.41 -3.59
C ALA A 406 19.55 -17.18 -2.12
N ALA A 407 18.34 -16.69 -1.87
CA ALA A 407 17.77 -16.64 -0.53
C ALA A 407 16.39 -17.29 -0.53
N VAL A 408 16.07 -17.99 0.56
CA VAL A 408 14.78 -18.67 0.76
C VAL A 408 14.19 -18.28 2.12
N PRO A 409 13.03 -17.62 2.14
CA PRO A 409 12.29 -17.39 3.37
C PRO A 409 11.64 -18.70 3.86
N VAL A 410 11.77 -18.97 5.16
CA VAL A 410 11.02 -20.00 5.88
C VAL A 410 10.02 -19.30 6.79
N ILE A 411 8.72 -19.49 6.53
CA ILE A 411 7.65 -18.85 7.28
C ILE A 411 6.77 -19.88 7.99
N PRO A 412 6.27 -19.61 9.20
CA PRO A 412 5.24 -20.44 9.81
C PRO A 412 3.96 -20.40 8.98
N ASP A 413 3.37 -21.57 8.73
CA ASP A 413 2.09 -21.65 8.06
C ASP A 413 0.96 -21.14 8.97
N SER A 414 0.06 -20.35 8.41
CA SER A 414 -0.99 -19.64 9.16
C SER A 414 -1.98 -19.03 8.18
N GLU A 415 -3.27 -19.06 8.53
CA GLU A 415 -4.31 -18.42 7.70
C GLU A 415 -4.17 -16.89 7.70
N GLY A 416 -3.60 -16.33 8.77
CA GLY A 416 -3.50 -14.88 8.96
C GLY A 416 -4.85 -14.24 9.32
N THR A 417 -4.91 -12.94 9.12
CA THR A 417 -6.12 -12.10 9.23
C THR A 417 -6.14 -11.14 8.04
N ASP A 418 -7.21 -10.35 7.92
CA ASP A 418 -7.31 -9.28 6.91
C ASP A 418 -6.17 -8.26 6.98
N SER A 419 -5.48 -8.14 8.12
CA SER A 419 -4.44 -7.13 8.32
C SER A 419 -3.14 -7.65 8.91
N ASN A 420 -2.98 -8.97 9.08
CA ASN A 420 -1.73 -9.55 9.57
C ASN A 420 -1.52 -10.94 8.96
N PRO A 421 -0.29 -11.32 8.55
CA PRO A 421 -0.02 -12.65 8.02
C PRO A 421 -0.08 -13.79 9.06
N PHE A 422 -0.17 -13.46 10.34
CA PHE A 422 -0.30 -14.43 11.42
C PHE A 422 -1.70 -14.37 12.04
N SER A 423 -2.34 -15.52 12.24
CA SER A 423 -3.64 -15.61 12.90
C SER A 423 -3.50 -15.40 14.41
N LEU A 424 -4.64 -15.19 15.10
CA LEU A 424 -4.62 -15.09 16.56
C LEU A 424 -4.23 -16.41 17.22
N GLU A 425 -4.56 -17.56 16.64
CA GLU A 425 -4.10 -18.85 17.15
C GLU A 425 -2.57 -19.00 17.00
N ALA A 426 -2.00 -18.55 15.88
CA ALA A 426 -0.55 -18.55 15.70
C ALA A 426 0.14 -17.65 16.74
N LEU A 427 -0.39 -16.45 16.97
CA LEU A 427 0.09 -15.54 18.01
C LEU A 427 0.00 -16.17 19.41
N ALA A 428 -1.12 -16.80 19.74
CA ALA A 428 -1.32 -17.49 21.02
C ALA A 428 -0.28 -18.60 21.23
N VAL A 429 -0.02 -19.41 20.19
CA VAL A 429 0.98 -20.48 20.21
C VAL A 429 2.39 -19.91 20.39
N PHE A 430 2.74 -18.83 19.69
CA PHE A 430 4.04 -18.18 19.84
C PHE A 430 4.25 -17.65 21.25
N MET A 431 3.25 -16.95 21.81
CA MET A 431 3.26 -16.49 23.20
C MET A 431 3.40 -17.64 24.18
N PHE A 432 2.62 -18.70 24.01
CA PHE A 432 2.68 -19.88 24.84
C PHE A 432 4.07 -20.53 24.82
N ARG A 433 4.64 -20.78 23.64
CA ARG A 433 5.99 -21.35 23.49
C ARG A 433 7.08 -20.50 24.16
N VAL A 434 7.00 -19.17 24.03
CA VAL A 434 7.95 -18.25 24.68
C VAL A 434 7.79 -18.26 26.20
N LEU A 435 6.57 -18.37 26.71
CA LEU A 435 6.30 -18.41 28.14
C LEU A 435 6.62 -19.77 28.80
N GLN A 436 6.85 -20.81 28.02
CA GLN A 436 7.27 -22.12 28.53
C GLN A 436 8.79 -22.30 28.59
N ARG A 437 9.55 -21.59 27.74
CA ARG A 437 11.01 -21.77 27.67
C ARG A 437 11.75 -21.12 28.84
N VAL A 438 12.98 -21.58 29.07
CA VAL A 438 13.88 -21.11 30.13
C VAL A 438 15.28 -20.84 29.58
N ASN A 439 15.97 -19.86 30.15
CA ASN A 439 17.36 -19.52 29.86
C ASN A 439 17.60 -19.24 28.36
N HIS A 440 16.65 -18.56 27.71
CA HIS A 440 16.80 -18.26 26.29
C HIS A 440 17.90 -17.19 26.08
N PRO A 441 18.84 -17.36 25.13
CA PRO A 441 19.97 -16.44 24.94
C PRO A 441 19.59 -14.97 24.71
N GLY A 442 18.42 -14.72 24.11
CA GLY A 442 17.85 -13.38 23.92
C GLY A 442 17.04 -12.82 25.10
N ASN A 443 17.04 -13.48 26.26
CA ASN A 443 16.32 -13.09 27.50
C ASN A 443 14.80 -12.89 27.36
N LEU A 444 14.20 -13.33 26.26
CA LEU A 444 12.76 -13.35 26.05
C LEU A 444 12.24 -14.76 26.39
N ASP A 445 11.94 -15.03 27.64
CA ASP A 445 11.47 -16.34 28.09
C ASP A 445 10.48 -16.20 29.25
N LYS A 446 10.17 -17.30 29.96
CA LYS A 446 9.21 -17.27 31.07
C LYS A 446 9.56 -16.28 32.18
N ALA A 447 10.85 -15.98 32.38
CA ALA A 447 11.31 -15.04 33.40
C ALA A 447 11.24 -13.57 32.94
N SER A 448 11.04 -13.32 31.64
CA SER A 448 10.91 -11.97 31.11
C SER A 448 9.63 -11.31 31.64
N PRO A 449 9.68 -10.11 32.25
CA PRO A 449 8.50 -9.47 32.84
C PRO A 449 7.53 -8.90 31.81
N ASN A 450 7.96 -8.70 30.55
CA ASN A 450 7.18 -8.02 29.50
C ASN A 450 7.13 -8.86 28.21
N ALA A 451 7.12 -10.19 28.33
CA ALA A 451 7.19 -11.10 27.19
C ALA A 451 6.02 -10.90 26.22
N GLY A 452 4.79 -10.74 26.75
CA GLY A 452 3.59 -10.50 25.96
C GLY A 452 3.68 -9.20 25.16
N TYR A 453 4.11 -8.09 25.80
CA TYR A 453 4.33 -6.82 25.10
C TYR A 453 5.33 -6.95 23.94
N ILE A 454 6.49 -7.58 24.18
CA ILE A 454 7.52 -7.75 23.15
C ILE A 454 6.97 -8.57 21.98
N LEU A 455 6.17 -9.60 22.25
CA LEU A 455 5.54 -10.38 21.18
C LEU A 455 4.49 -9.60 20.39
N LEU A 456 3.69 -8.77 21.04
CA LEU A 456 2.77 -7.85 20.35
C LEU A 456 3.55 -6.84 19.50
N MET A 457 4.69 -6.35 19.98
CA MET A 457 5.56 -5.47 19.19
C MET A 457 6.04 -6.17 17.91
N PHE A 458 6.50 -7.43 17.99
CA PHE A 458 6.89 -8.20 16.80
C PHE A 458 5.71 -8.51 15.88
N TYR A 459 4.55 -8.89 16.44
CA TYR A 459 3.33 -9.15 15.67
C TYR A 459 2.89 -7.91 14.88
N ASN A 460 2.98 -6.73 15.49
CA ASN A 460 2.60 -5.47 14.86
C ASN A 460 3.60 -4.96 13.82
N LEU A 461 4.82 -5.51 13.72
CA LEU A 461 5.72 -5.21 12.60
C LEU A 461 5.16 -5.69 11.26
N TYR A 462 4.22 -6.65 11.30
CA TYR A 462 3.54 -7.19 10.13
C TYR A 462 2.13 -6.61 9.92
N ASP A 463 1.71 -5.63 10.74
CA ASP A 463 0.38 -5.04 10.63
C ASP A 463 0.19 -4.31 9.30
N GLY A 464 -1.00 -4.47 8.71
CA GLY A 464 -1.38 -3.89 7.42
C GLY A 464 -1.04 -4.75 6.20
N LYS A 465 -0.67 -6.02 6.37
CA LYS A 465 -0.52 -6.99 5.27
C LYS A 465 -1.33 -8.25 5.55
N SER A 466 -2.17 -8.67 4.62
CA SER A 466 -2.82 -9.97 4.67
C SER A 466 -1.82 -11.11 4.44
N ARG A 467 -2.20 -12.35 4.77
CA ARG A 467 -1.37 -13.53 4.49
C ARG A 467 -0.99 -13.64 3.02
N ARG A 468 -1.95 -13.45 2.12
CA ARG A 468 -1.75 -13.52 0.67
C ARG A 468 -0.73 -12.49 0.19
N GLU A 469 -0.88 -11.23 0.59
CA GLU A 469 0.05 -10.15 0.21
C GLU A 469 1.48 -10.42 0.73
N PHE A 470 1.58 -10.94 1.95
CA PHE A 470 2.86 -11.29 2.56
C PHE A 470 3.58 -12.42 1.81
N GLU A 471 2.87 -13.51 1.49
CA GLU A 471 3.44 -14.62 0.72
C GLU A 471 3.80 -14.21 -0.70
N SER A 472 2.92 -13.46 -1.39
CA SER A 472 3.17 -12.98 -2.74
C SER A 472 4.41 -12.08 -2.80
N GLU A 473 4.59 -11.17 -1.83
CA GLU A 473 5.76 -10.30 -1.81
C GLU A 473 7.07 -11.08 -1.56
N LEU A 474 7.06 -12.05 -0.64
CA LEU A 474 8.23 -12.90 -0.41
C LEU A 474 8.57 -13.73 -1.66
N TYR A 475 7.54 -14.28 -2.31
CA TYR A 475 7.71 -15.04 -3.55
C TYR A 475 8.21 -14.17 -4.69
N GLU A 476 7.68 -12.96 -4.89
CA GLU A 476 8.13 -12.02 -5.92
C GLU A 476 9.61 -11.64 -5.76
N ARG A 477 10.06 -11.48 -4.51
CA ARG A 477 11.43 -11.07 -4.19
C ARG A 477 12.45 -12.20 -4.27
N PHE A 478 12.08 -13.40 -3.85
CA PHE A 478 13.01 -14.51 -3.63
C PHE A 478 12.74 -15.75 -4.50
N GLY A 479 11.60 -15.79 -5.21
CA GLY A 479 11.10 -16.84 -6.13
C GLY A 479 10.84 -18.21 -5.52
N SER A 480 11.16 -18.39 -4.25
CA SER A 480 10.84 -19.59 -3.49
C SER A 480 10.38 -19.17 -2.10
N LEU A 481 9.56 -20.01 -1.49
CA LEU A 481 9.03 -19.82 -0.15
C LEU A 481 8.85 -21.20 0.47
N VAL A 482 9.35 -21.37 1.70
CA VAL A 482 9.17 -22.60 2.47
C VAL A 482 8.16 -22.34 3.57
N LYS A 483 7.12 -23.19 3.63
CA LYS A 483 6.11 -23.13 4.68
C LYS A 483 6.43 -24.16 5.74
N MET A 484 6.57 -23.71 6.97
CA MET A 484 6.76 -24.56 8.15
C MET A 484 5.39 -24.80 8.81
N PRO A 485 4.90 -26.05 8.83
CA PRO A 485 3.65 -26.38 9.49
C PRO A 485 3.62 -25.88 10.95
N LEU A 486 2.49 -25.29 11.34
CA LEU A 486 2.32 -24.72 12.68
C LEU A 486 1.05 -25.22 13.35
N LEU A 487 -0.10 -25.02 12.69
CA LEU A 487 -1.43 -25.35 13.22
C LEU A 487 -2.02 -26.52 12.44
N LYS A 488 -2.73 -27.42 13.13
CA LYS A 488 -3.48 -28.50 12.48
C LYS A 488 -4.66 -27.91 11.68
N PRO A 489 -4.97 -28.47 10.50
CA PRO A 489 -6.11 -28.02 9.69
C PRO A 489 -7.44 -28.25 10.41
N GLU A 490 -7.62 -29.43 11.00
CA GLU A 490 -8.79 -29.81 11.79
C GLU A 490 -8.52 -29.51 13.26
N ARG A 491 -8.87 -28.29 13.69
CA ARG A 491 -8.71 -27.85 15.08
C ARG A 491 -9.96 -27.20 15.61
N ALA A 492 -10.17 -27.30 16.92
CA ALA A 492 -11.23 -26.57 17.60
C ALA A 492 -10.99 -25.04 17.51
N PRO A 493 -12.05 -24.22 17.55
CA PRO A 493 -11.90 -22.76 17.56
C PRO A 493 -11.12 -22.23 18.77
N LEU A 494 -10.52 -21.05 18.62
CA LEU A 494 -9.80 -20.37 19.69
C LEU A 494 -10.72 -20.13 20.91
N PRO A 495 -10.34 -20.58 22.13
CA PRO A 495 -11.11 -20.34 23.35
C PRO A 495 -11.38 -18.85 23.56
N GLY A 496 -12.60 -18.54 24.01
CA GLY A 496 -13.08 -17.16 24.12
C GLY A 496 -12.24 -16.30 25.07
N ASP A 497 -11.71 -16.88 26.15
CA ASP A 497 -10.83 -16.20 27.09
C ASP A 497 -9.44 -15.91 26.49
N VAL A 498 -8.88 -16.84 25.71
CA VAL A 498 -7.63 -16.63 24.96
C VAL A 498 -7.82 -15.54 23.91
N LYS A 499 -8.93 -15.56 23.16
CA LYS A 499 -9.24 -14.51 22.20
C LYS A 499 -9.34 -13.14 22.88
N THR A 500 -10.12 -13.07 23.98
CA THR A 500 -10.36 -11.82 24.71
C THR A 500 -9.06 -11.22 25.24
N ILE A 501 -8.17 -12.03 25.85
CA ILE A 501 -6.92 -11.49 26.40
C ILE A 501 -5.97 -10.98 25.30
N LEU A 502 -5.98 -11.59 24.11
CA LEU A 502 -5.20 -11.11 22.96
C LEU A 502 -5.78 -9.82 22.39
N ASP A 503 -7.11 -9.73 22.25
CA ASP A 503 -7.80 -8.54 21.77
C ASP A 503 -7.59 -7.33 22.70
N GLU A 504 -7.63 -7.56 24.01
CA GLU A 504 -7.28 -6.56 25.02
C GLU A 504 -5.83 -6.10 24.88
N GLY A 505 -4.90 -7.04 24.71
CA GLY A 505 -3.47 -6.75 24.56
C GLY A 505 -3.17 -5.91 23.32
N MET A 506 -3.76 -6.28 22.18
CA MET A 506 -3.64 -5.51 20.93
C MET A 506 -4.24 -4.11 21.08
N SER A 507 -5.36 -3.97 21.79
CA SER A 507 -5.99 -2.68 22.06
C SER A 507 -5.11 -1.80 22.94
N LEU A 508 -4.54 -2.37 24.02
CA LEU A 508 -3.59 -1.70 24.89
C LEU A 508 -2.30 -1.31 24.14
N PHE A 509 -1.81 -2.18 23.24
CA PHE A 509 -0.68 -1.89 22.38
C PHE A 509 -0.92 -0.66 21.50
N ARG A 510 -2.08 -0.58 20.84
CA ARG A 510 -2.44 0.57 20.00
C ARG A 510 -2.57 1.86 20.81
N LEU A 511 -3.17 1.79 22.01
CA LEU A 511 -3.27 2.94 22.92
C LEU A 511 -1.88 3.43 23.35
N HIS A 512 -1.00 2.51 23.75
CA HIS A 512 0.38 2.81 24.12
C HIS A 512 1.16 3.43 22.96
N GLN A 513 1.12 2.80 21.79
CA GLN A 513 1.80 3.28 20.58
C GLN A 513 1.32 4.68 20.16
N SER A 514 0.01 4.95 20.25
CA SER A 514 -0.56 6.25 19.87
C SER A 514 -0.12 7.41 20.77
N ARG A 515 0.16 7.12 22.05
CA ARG A 515 0.48 8.15 23.06
C ARG A 515 1.97 8.27 23.34
N HIS A 516 2.71 7.17 23.22
CA HIS A 516 4.09 7.06 23.68
C HIS A 516 5.06 6.55 22.60
N GLY A 517 4.59 6.30 21.37
CA GLY A 517 5.45 5.83 20.27
C GLY A 517 6.13 4.50 20.60
N ARG A 518 7.47 4.47 20.52
CA ARG A 518 8.31 3.29 20.83
C ARG A 518 8.77 3.20 22.29
N ALA A 519 8.24 4.03 23.19
CA ALA A 519 8.66 4.02 24.59
C ALA A 519 8.39 2.66 25.28
N GLU A 520 9.24 2.30 26.23
CA GLU A 520 9.13 1.04 26.98
C GLU A 520 7.79 0.93 27.73
N PRO A 521 7.15 -0.25 27.76
CA PRO A 521 5.86 -0.45 28.44
C PRO A 521 5.95 -0.28 29.96
N SER A 522 7.14 -0.48 30.54
CA SER A 522 7.41 -0.27 31.97
C SER A 522 7.50 1.21 32.36
N LYS A 523 7.40 2.13 31.40
CA LYS A 523 7.50 3.58 31.60
C LYS A 523 6.31 4.28 30.92
N GLY A 524 5.74 5.28 31.59
CA GLY A 524 4.64 6.09 31.03
C GLY A 524 3.26 5.74 31.58
N SER A 525 2.23 6.28 30.94
CA SER A 525 0.87 6.34 31.51
C SER A 525 0.12 5.01 31.58
N TYR A 526 0.62 3.96 30.92
CA TYR A 526 -0.05 2.64 30.84
C TYR A 526 0.74 1.50 31.51
N ALA A 527 1.76 1.83 32.31
CA ALA A 527 2.67 0.83 32.88
C ALA A 527 1.97 -0.16 33.83
N GLN A 528 0.97 0.30 34.58
CA GLN A 528 0.19 -0.56 35.49
C GLN A 528 -0.70 -1.51 34.71
N GLU A 529 -1.35 -1.02 33.65
CA GLU A 529 -2.22 -1.78 32.76
C GLU A 529 -1.44 -2.87 32.03
N TRP A 530 -0.21 -2.56 31.57
CA TRP A 530 0.68 -3.57 30.99
C TRP A 530 1.04 -4.67 31.98
N ALA A 531 1.43 -4.32 33.20
CA ALA A 531 1.78 -5.30 34.24
C ALA A 531 0.57 -6.19 34.60
N GLN A 532 -0.62 -5.61 34.71
CA GLN A 532 -1.86 -6.35 34.97
C GLN A 532 -2.24 -7.27 33.81
N TRP A 533 -2.15 -6.76 32.57
CA TRP A 533 -2.43 -7.54 31.38
C TRP A 533 -1.47 -8.73 31.22
N GLU A 534 -0.17 -8.51 31.40
CA GLU A 534 0.84 -9.56 31.31
C GLU A 534 0.59 -10.69 32.33
N LYS A 535 0.21 -10.33 33.57
CA LYS A 535 -0.15 -11.32 34.61
C LYS A 535 -1.38 -12.14 34.18
N ARG A 536 -2.41 -11.49 33.64
CA ARG A 536 -3.63 -12.16 33.17
C ARG A 536 -3.36 -13.04 31.94
N LEU A 537 -2.56 -12.56 30.98
CA LEU A 537 -2.11 -13.33 29.81
C LEU A 537 -1.51 -14.67 30.22
N ARG A 538 -0.57 -14.66 31.17
CA ARG A 538 0.09 -15.88 31.66
C ARG A 538 -0.90 -16.86 32.27
N VAL A 539 -1.83 -16.37 33.08
CA VAL A 539 -2.87 -17.20 33.69
C VAL A 539 -3.78 -17.82 32.63
N VAL A 540 -4.26 -17.02 31.67
CA VAL A 540 -5.16 -17.48 30.60
C VAL A 540 -4.47 -18.51 29.71
N LEU A 541 -3.25 -18.25 29.25
CA LEU A 541 -2.51 -19.19 28.40
C LEU A 541 -2.16 -20.48 29.15
N SER A 542 -1.84 -20.40 30.45
CA SER A 542 -1.56 -21.59 31.26
C SER A 542 -2.81 -22.45 31.47
N ARG A 543 -3.97 -21.83 31.72
CA ARG A 543 -5.26 -22.54 31.84
C ARG A 543 -5.66 -23.23 30.54
N ASN A 544 -5.31 -22.66 29.40
CA ASN A 544 -5.60 -23.19 28.06
C ASN A 544 -4.44 -24.01 27.45
N ALA A 545 -3.47 -24.45 28.27
CA ALA A 545 -2.29 -25.16 27.78
C ALA A 545 -2.62 -26.45 26.99
N ASN A 546 -3.66 -27.19 27.41
CA ASN A 546 -4.10 -28.41 26.72
C ASN A 546 -4.60 -28.08 25.30
N TYR A 547 -5.45 -27.06 25.17
CA TYR A 547 -5.90 -26.58 23.87
C TYR A 547 -4.72 -26.13 23.01
N LEU A 548 -3.88 -25.23 23.52
CA LEU A 548 -2.75 -24.66 22.78
C LEU A 548 -1.77 -25.74 22.33
N THR A 549 -1.55 -26.78 23.13
CA THR A 549 -0.72 -27.94 22.75
C THR A 549 -1.40 -28.79 21.68
N SER A 550 -2.71 -29.03 21.79
CA SER A 550 -3.46 -29.93 20.91
C SER A 550 -3.53 -29.45 19.45
N ILE A 551 -3.60 -28.13 19.23
CA ILE A 551 -3.77 -27.53 17.89
C ILE A 551 -2.46 -27.43 17.11
N GLN A 552 -1.31 -27.64 17.74
CA GLN A 552 -0.01 -27.52 17.09
C GLN A 552 0.31 -28.77 16.28
N VAL A 553 0.92 -28.57 15.11
CA VAL A 553 1.58 -29.66 14.38
C VAL A 553 2.81 -30.13 15.18
N PRO A 554 3.04 -31.45 15.36
CA PRO A 554 4.25 -31.96 16.00
C PRO A 554 5.52 -31.42 15.34
N PHE A 555 6.51 -31.06 16.16
CA PHE A 555 7.70 -30.35 15.67
C PHE A 555 8.57 -31.21 14.74
N ASP A 556 8.66 -32.50 14.99
CA ASP A 556 9.35 -33.49 14.15
C ASP A 556 8.74 -33.57 12.74
N VAL A 557 7.41 -33.51 12.63
CA VAL A 557 6.70 -33.45 11.35
C VAL A 557 7.03 -32.15 10.62
N ALA A 558 6.98 -31.01 11.32
CA ALA A 558 7.30 -29.71 10.73
C ALA A 558 8.77 -29.65 10.23
N VAL A 559 9.72 -30.23 10.98
CA VAL A 559 11.12 -30.33 10.57
C VAL A 559 11.27 -31.17 9.30
N LYS A 560 10.60 -32.33 9.24
CA LYS A 560 10.66 -33.22 8.07
C LYS A 560 10.17 -32.49 6.81
N GLU A 561 9.03 -31.83 6.89
CA GLU A 561 8.42 -31.14 5.74
C GLU A 561 9.27 -29.94 5.28
N VAL A 562 9.80 -29.16 6.23
CA VAL A 562 10.73 -28.05 5.90
C VAL A 562 12.00 -28.57 5.25
N LEU A 563 12.56 -29.69 5.73
CA LEU A 563 13.75 -30.30 5.11
C LEU A 563 13.47 -30.79 3.69
N GLU A 564 12.31 -31.40 3.43
CA GLU A 564 11.91 -31.83 2.09
C GLU A 564 11.78 -30.63 1.13
N GLN A 565 11.11 -29.56 1.55
CA GLN A 565 10.99 -28.33 0.77
C GLN A 565 12.35 -27.66 0.52
N LEU A 566 13.19 -27.53 1.54
CA LEU A 566 14.54 -26.95 1.40
C LEU A 566 15.44 -27.80 0.50
N LYS A 567 15.34 -29.13 0.53
CA LYS A 567 16.06 -30.02 -0.39
C LYS A 567 15.62 -29.79 -1.84
N ALA A 568 14.33 -29.60 -2.11
CA ALA A 568 13.83 -29.29 -3.45
C ALA A 568 14.37 -27.94 -3.97
N VAL A 569 14.32 -26.90 -3.11
CA VAL A 569 14.90 -25.59 -3.44
C VAL A 569 16.41 -25.70 -3.69
N ALA A 570 17.12 -26.47 -2.86
CA ALA A 570 18.56 -26.66 -2.97
C ALA A 570 19.00 -27.36 -4.27
N LYS A 571 18.20 -28.32 -4.76
CA LYS A 571 18.43 -29.05 -6.03
C LYS A 571 18.17 -28.22 -7.29
N GLY A 572 17.51 -27.07 -7.16
CA GLY A 572 17.15 -26.21 -8.29
C GLY A 572 15.84 -26.59 -8.98
N ASP A 573 15.00 -27.42 -8.34
CA ASP A 573 13.68 -27.80 -8.85
C ASP A 573 12.70 -26.61 -8.85
N VAL A 574 13.06 -25.51 -8.18
CA VAL A 574 12.32 -24.25 -8.12
C VAL A 574 13.18 -23.13 -8.73
N LYS A 575 12.76 -22.59 -9.88
CA LYS A 575 13.44 -21.46 -10.54
C LYS A 575 13.39 -20.22 -9.63
N THR A 576 14.55 -19.76 -9.15
CA THR A 576 14.69 -18.43 -8.56
C THR A 576 14.47 -17.36 -9.63
N PRO A 577 13.91 -16.18 -9.31
CA PRO A 577 13.69 -15.14 -10.30
C PRO A 577 15.06 -14.58 -10.69
N ASP A 578 15.23 -14.25 -11.97
CA ASP A 578 16.34 -13.41 -12.39
C ASP A 578 16.34 -12.14 -11.51
N THR A 579 17.43 -11.91 -10.78
CA THR A 579 17.60 -10.79 -9.82
C THR A 579 17.57 -9.40 -10.46
N ALA A 580 17.37 -9.32 -11.77
CA ALA A 580 16.92 -8.10 -12.40
C ALA A 580 15.46 -7.87 -12.03
N LYS A 581 15.21 -7.02 -11.01
CA LYS A 581 13.91 -6.37 -10.78
C LYS A 581 13.28 -6.03 -12.13
N ARG A 582 12.34 -6.85 -12.61
CA ARG A 582 11.56 -6.50 -13.80
C ARG A 582 10.78 -5.27 -13.41
N ARG A 583 11.23 -4.13 -13.92
CA ARG A 583 10.57 -2.84 -13.72
C ARG A 583 9.14 -3.01 -14.26
N PHE A 584 8.13 -2.98 -13.39
CA PHE A 584 6.73 -2.77 -13.77
C PHE A 584 6.45 -1.37 -14.35
N GLY A 585 7.45 -0.76 -14.98
CA GLY A 585 7.32 0.50 -15.70
C GLY A 585 7.02 0.20 -17.16
N ASN A 586 5.76 -0.22 -17.44
CA ASN A 586 5.04 -0.14 -18.72
C ASN A 586 4.06 -1.30 -18.96
N ILE A 587 3.41 -1.88 -17.94
CA ILE A 587 2.28 -2.77 -18.23
C ILE A 587 1.16 -1.96 -18.90
N VAL A 588 0.82 -2.36 -20.13
CA VAL A 588 -0.24 -1.85 -20.98
C VAL A 588 -1.48 -2.73 -20.85
N PHE A 589 -1.36 -4.05 -20.83
CA PHE A 589 -2.50 -4.96 -20.67
C PHE A 589 -2.12 -6.32 -20.05
N ALA A 590 -3.13 -7.04 -19.56
CA ALA A 590 -3.04 -8.43 -19.13
C ALA A 590 -3.71 -9.32 -20.17
N ALA A 591 -3.11 -10.45 -20.52
CA ALA A 591 -3.65 -11.38 -21.51
C ALA A 591 -3.27 -12.83 -21.22
N VAL A 592 -4.09 -13.76 -21.71
CA VAL A 592 -3.74 -15.18 -21.80
C VAL A 592 -3.15 -15.42 -23.18
N THR A 593 -1.87 -15.79 -23.23
CA THR A 593 -1.14 -16.09 -24.46
C THR A 593 -1.35 -17.55 -24.81
N VAL A 594 -1.89 -17.82 -25.98
CA VAL A 594 -2.12 -19.19 -26.46
C VAL A 594 -1.06 -19.56 -27.49
N PRO A 595 -0.61 -20.82 -27.54
CA PRO A 595 0.40 -21.24 -28.51
C PRO A 595 -0.09 -21.05 -29.95
N GLN A 596 0.72 -20.39 -30.78
CA GLN A 596 0.40 -20.14 -32.19
C GLN A 596 0.14 -21.45 -32.96
N ALA A 597 0.95 -22.48 -32.72
CA ALA A 597 0.82 -23.77 -33.38
C ALA A 597 -0.56 -24.42 -33.15
N ASP A 598 -1.10 -24.31 -31.93
CA ASP A 598 -2.40 -24.87 -31.58
C ASP A 598 -3.54 -24.08 -32.24
N ILE A 599 -3.41 -22.75 -32.34
CA ILE A 599 -4.36 -21.90 -33.05
C ILE A 599 -4.35 -22.17 -34.56
N LEU A 600 -3.18 -22.36 -35.17
CA LEU A 600 -3.10 -22.71 -36.58
C LEU A 600 -3.68 -24.11 -36.86
N SER A 601 -3.45 -25.07 -35.96
CA SER A 601 -4.06 -26.40 -36.02
C SER A 601 -5.60 -26.33 -35.92
N LEU A 602 -6.13 -25.50 -35.03
CA LEU A 602 -7.57 -25.21 -34.93
C LEU A 602 -8.12 -24.65 -36.24
N LEU A 603 -7.48 -23.63 -36.81
CA LEU A 603 -7.93 -22.96 -38.03
C LEU A 603 -7.89 -23.88 -39.25
N ARG A 604 -6.90 -24.76 -39.34
CA ARG A 604 -6.82 -25.77 -40.40
C ARG A 604 -8.02 -26.71 -40.37
N LYS A 605 -8.37 -27.22 -39.19
CA LYS A 605 -9.56 -28.06 -39.01
C LYS A 605 -10.85 -27.33 -39.39
N LEU A 606 -10.93 -26.02 -39.12
CA LEU A 606 -12.08 -25.21 -39.53
C LEU A 606 -12.14 -25.04 -41.05
N GLY A 607 -11.01 -24.80 -41.71
CA GLY A 607 -10.95 -24.73 -43.17
C GLY A 607 -11.25 -26.06 -43.87
N GLU A 608 -10.88 -27.20 -43.29
CA GLU A 608 -11.23 -28.52 -43.82
C GLU A 608 -12.75 -28.76 -43.83
N ASN A 609 -13.47 -28.17 -42.86
CA ASN A 609 -14.92 -28.35 -42.69
C ASN A 609 -15.76 -27.28 -43.41
N ASP A 610 -15.19 -26.12 -43.74
CA ASP A 610 -15.89 -25.00 -44.37
C ASP A 610 -15.04 -24.37 -45.49
N GLY A 611 -15.51 -24.54 -46.73
CA GLY A 611 -14.81 -24.05 -47.92
C GLY A 611 -14.69 -22.52 -47.99
N ASP A 612 -15.65 -21.77 -47.45
CA ASP A 612 -15.58 -20.30 -47.40
C ASP A 612 -14.52 -19.86 -46.40
N VAL A 613 -14.41 -20.55 -45.26
CA VAL A 613 -13.36 -20.30 -44.26
C VAL A 613 -12.00 -20.65 -44.84
N ASN A 614 -11.86 -21.78 -45.53
CA ASN A 614 -10.60 -22.17 -46.16
C ASN A 614 -10.11 -21.11 -47.17
N ASN A 615 -11.03 -20.67 -48.05
CA ASN A 615 -10.73 -19.62 -49.02
C ASN A 615 -10.31 -18.31 -48.35
N PHE A 616 -11.00 -17.92 -47.27
CA PHE A 616 -10.66 -16.73 -46.50
C PHE A 616 -9.27 -16.83 -45.85
N LEU A 617 -9.00 -17.91 -45.10
CA LEU A 617 -7.74 -18.13 -44.39
C LEU A 617 -6.53 -18.16 -45.33
N ASN A 618 -6.68 -18.80 -46.50
CA ASN A 618 -5.66 -18.80 -47.55
C ASN A 618 -5.48 -17.41 -48.16
N GLY A 619 -6.57 -16.67 -48.38
CA GLY A 619 -6.54 -15.29 -48.89
C GLY A 619 -5.79 -14.32 -47.98
N ILE A 620 -5.96 -14.45 -46.66
CA ILE A 620 -5.26 -13.61 -45.68
C ILE A 620 -3.87 -14.13 -45.29
N LYS A 621 -3.46 -15.30 -45.80
CA LYS A 621 -2.20 -15.98 -45.45
C LYS A 621 -1.97 -16.02 -43.95
N VAL A 622 -2.93 -16.56 -43.20
CA VAL A 622 -2.92 -16.50 -41.73
C VAL A 622 -1.68 -17.15 -41.11
N GLU A 623 -1.15 -18.22 -41.74
CA GLU A 623 0.06 -18.91 -41.28
C GLU A 623 1.30 -18.01 -41.32
N ASP A 624 1.39 -17.12 -42.31
CA ASP A 624 2.50 -16.17 -42.47
C ASP A 624 2.34 -14.92 -41.57
N ASN A 625 1.10 -14.55 -41.23
CA ASN A 625 0.77 -13.26 -40.61
C ASN A 625 0.50 -13.34 -39.09
N LEU A 626 0.17 -14.51 -38.55
CA LEU A 626 -0.16 -14.66 -37.12
C LEU A 626 1.10 -14.71 -36.26
N SER A 627 1.62 -13.54 -35.84
CA SER A 627 2.84 -13.49 -35.01
C SER A 627 2.63 -13.85 -33.52
N LYS A 628 1.46 -13.51 -32.96
CA LYS A 628 1.09 -13.79 -31.56
C LYS A 628 -0.41 -13.98 -31.45
N ALA A 629 -0.82 -14.96 -30.66
CA ALA A 629 -2.22 -15.22 -30.34
C ALA A 629 -2.44 -15.05 -28.84
N HIS A 630 -3.38 -14.19 -28.45
CA HIS A 630 -3.70 -13.95 -27.05
C HIS A 630 -5.14 -13.49 -26.86
N VAL A 631 -5.72 -13.85 -25.72
CA VAL A 631 -6.99 -13.31 -25.24
C VAL A 631 -6.70 -12.17 -24.29
N THR A 632 -7.07 -10.94 -24.66
CA THR A 632 -6.91 -9.80 -23.76
C THR A 632 -7.91 -9.90 -22.60
N LEU A 633 -7.40 -9.83 -21.37
CA LEU A 633 -8.19 -9.84 -20.13
C LEU A 633 -8.55 -8.43 -19.69
N ALA A 634 -7.55 -7.53 -19.67
CA ALA A 634 -7.80 -6.14 -19.38
C ALA A 634 -6.73 -5.24 -19.99
N HIS A 635 -7.15 -4.09 -20.51
CA HIS A 635 -6.24 -3.08 -21.06
C HIS A 635 -6.25 -1.83 -20.19
N LYS A 636 -5.07 -1.27 -19.89
CA LYS A 636 -4.89 -0.14 -18.98
C LYS A 636 -5.68 1.10 -19.40
N ARG A 637 -5.79 1.36 -20.71
CA ARG A 637 -6.58 2.50 -21.24
C ARG A 637 -8.09 2.30 -21.12
N ALA A 638 -8.57 1.06 -21.21
CA ALA A 638 -10.00 0.76 -21.21
C ALA A 638 -10.53 0.51 -19.79
N HIS A 639 -9.74 -0.16 -18.94
CA HIS A 639 -10.19 -0.66 -17.64
C HIS A 639 -9.37 -0.09 -16.46
N GLY A 640 -8.34 0.70 -16.73
CA GLY A 640 -7.48 1.29 -15.70
C GLY A 640 -6.41 0.33 -15.16
N VAL A 641 -5.41 0.92 -14.47
CA VAL A 641 -4.26 0.18 -13.92
C VAL A 641 -4.69 -0.88 -12.90
N ALA A 642 -5.71 -0.59 -12.09
CA ALA A 642 -6.18 -1.49 -11.06
C ALA A 642 -6.79 -2.77 -11.64
N ALA A 643 -7.54 -2.67 -12.75
CA ALA A 643 -8.12 -3.84 -13.41
C ALA A 643 -7.03 -4.73 -14.01
N VAL A 644 -6.01 -4.14 -14.64
CA VAL A 644 -4.86 -4.90 -15.16
C VAL A 644 -4.11 -5.57 -14.00
N ALA A 645 -3.76 -4.82 -12.95
CA ALA A 645 -3.03 -5.34 -11.80
C ALA A 645 -3.78 -6.45 -11.03
N SER A 646 -5.11 -6.51 -11.14
CA SER A 646 -5.91 -7.55 -10.47
C SER A 646 -5.58 -8.97 -10.94
N TYR A 647 -5.08 -9.13 -12.17
CA TYR A 647 -4.63 -10.42 -12.70
C TYR A 647 -3.24 -10.83 -12.22
N GLY A 648 -2.56 -9.98 -11.43
CA GLY A 648 -1.17 -10.22 -10.99
C GLY A 648 -1.01 -11.51 -10.17
N VAL A 649 -2.09 -11.89 -9.49
CA VAL A 649 -2.15 -13.11 -8.69
C VAL A 649 -2.15 -14.40 -9.52
N TYR A 650 -2.40 -14.32 -10.82
CA TYR A 650 -2.43 -15.45 -11.76
C TYR A 650 -1.27 -15.40 -12.77
N GLN A 651 -0.28 -14.53 -12.58
CA GLN A 651 0.82 -14.39 -13.52
C GLN A 651 1.59 -15.71 -13.69
N ASN A 652 1.92 -16.06 -14.93
CA ASN A 652 2.58 -17.30 -15.33
C ASN A 652 1.78 -18.58 -15.03
N GLN A 653 0.50 -18.48 -14.68
CA GLN A 653 -0.35 -19.66 -14.51
C GLN A 653 -0.98 -20.07 -15.84
N GLU A 654 -1.17 -21.38 -15.99
CA GLU A 654 -1.87 -21.97 -17.13
C GLU A 654 -3.37 -21.74 -17.00
N VAL A 655 -3.98 -21.25 -18.07
CA VAL A 655 -5.42 -20.95 -18.17
C VAL A 655 -6.00 -21.73 -19.35
N PRO A 656 -6.97 -22.63 -19.14
CA PRO A 656 -7.69 -23.26 -20.23
C PRO A 656 -8.57 -22.23 -20.95
N VAL A 657 -8.45 -22.16 -22.27
CA VAL A 657 -9.21 -21.27 -23.16
C VAL A 657 -10.02 -22.11 -24.12
N SER A 658 -11.35 -22.06 -24.03
CA SER A 658 -12.26 -22.75 -24.95
C SER A 658 -12.65 -21.83 -26.09
N PHE A 659 -12.63 -22.34 -27.32
CA PHE A 659 -13.01 -21.62 -28.52
C PHE A 659 -14.31 -22.15 -29.08
N ASN A 660 -15.28 -21.26 -29.27
CA ASN A 660 -16.67 -21.63 -29.56
C ASN A 660 -17.16 -21.13 -30.92
N ALA A 661 -16.53 -20.10 -31.49
CA ALA A 661 -16.89 -19.59 -32.81
C ALA A 661 -15.71 -18.87 -33.48
N PHE A 662 -15.70 -18.91 -34.81
CA PHE A 662 -14.84 -18.12 -35.67
C PHE A 662 -15.68 -17.03 -36.36
N LEU A 663 -15.26 -15.77 -36.22
CA LEU A 663 -15.94 -14.62 -36.83
C LEU A 663 -15.00 -13.89 -37.76
N TYR A 664 -15.49 -13.49 -38.93
CA TYR A 664 -14.68 -12.78 -39.91
C TYR A 664 -15.49 -11.86 -40.83
N THR A 665 -14.78 -10.85 -41.34
CA THR A 665 -15.17 -9.96 -42.43
C THR A 665 -14.04 -9.89 -43.46
N ASP A 666 -14.22 -9.12 -44.52
CA ASP A 666 -13.15 -8.75 -45.45
C ASP A 666 -12.01 -7.94 -44.79
N LYS A 667 -12.22 -7.42 -43.57
CA LYS A 667 -11.28 -6.52 -42.88
C LYS A 667 -10.66 -7.10 -41.61
N MET A 668 -11.25 -8.11 -40.99
CA MET A 668 -10.75 -8.65 -39.73
C MET A 668 -11.29 -10.04 -39.44
N ALA A 669 -10.55 -10.80 -38.63
CA ALA A 669 -10.96 -12.13 -38.18
C ALA A 669 -10.53 -12.40 -36.73
N ALA A 670 -11.39 -13.08 -35.97
CA ALA A 670 -11.12 -13.45 -34.59
C ALA A 670 -11.83 -14.74 -34.17
N LEU A 671 -11.27 -15.41 -33.16
CA LEU A 671 -11.91 -16.55 -32.48
C LEU A 671 -12.54 -16.08 -31.18
N GLU A 672 -13.82 -16.37 -31.01
CA GLU A 672 -14.55 -16.19 -29.75
C GLU A 672 -14.01 -17.16 -28.69
N ALA A 673 -13.65 -16.62 -27.53
CA ALA A 673 -12.96 -17.35 -26.49
C ALA A 673 -13.74 -17.30 -25.16
N GLN A 674 -13.76 -18.41 -24.46
CA GLN A 674 -14.24 -18.54 -23.11
C GLN A 674 -13.11 -19.02 -22.19
N LEU A 675 -12.84 -18.24 -21.15
CA LEU A 675 -11.79 -18.52 -20.19
C LEU A 675 -12.30 -19.48 -19.11
N GLY A 676 -11.46 -20.43 -18.72
CA GLY A 676 -11.78 -21.41 -17.70
C GLY A 676 -11.38 -20.99 -16.29
N THR A 677 -11.08 -21.99 -15.46
CA THR A 677 -10.86 -21.84 -14.01
C THR A 677 -9.41 -22.15 -13.66
N VAL A 678 -8.84 -21.36 -12.75
CA VAL A 678 -7.50 -21.56 -12.20
C VAL A 678 -7.59 -21.57 -10.68
N ASN A 679 -7.07 -22.61 -10.03
CA ASN A 679 -7.16 -22.79 -8.57
C ASN A 679 -8.59 -22.68 -7.99
N GLY A 680 -9.60 -23.11 -8.75
CA GLY A 680 -11.01 -23.00 -8.35
C GLY A 680 -11.64 -21.62 -8.58
N GLU A 681 -10.89 -20.62 -9.03
CA GLU A 681 -11.39 -19.29 -9.38
C GLU A 681 -11.57 -19.15 -10.90
N LYS A 682 -12.75 -18.70 -11.34
CA LYS A 682 -13.03 -18.45 -12.76
C LYS A 682 -12.28 -17.19 -13.21
N ILE A 683 -11.53 -17.30 -14.31
CA ILE A 683 -10.87 -16.16 -14.92
C ILE A 683 -11.86 -15.47 -15.86
N ASP A 684 -12.32 -14.27 -15.50
CA ASP A 684 -13.17 -13.47 -16.38
C ASP A 684 -12.36 -12.38 -17.07
N SER A 685 -12.59 -12.17 -18.37
CA SER A 685 -12.10 -10.98 -19.07
C SER A 685 -12.96 -9.77 -18.70
N LYS A 686 -12.36 -8.58 -18.72
CA LYS A 686 -13.08 -7.31 -18.64
C LYS A 686 -13.61 -6.84 -20.00
N ASN A 687 -13.20 -7.48 -21.09
CA ASN A 687 -13.85 -7.26 -22.38
C ASN A 687 -15.18 -8.03 -22.41
N ASP A 688 -16.25 -7.37 -22.86
CA ASP A 688 -17.58 -7.98 -22.99
C ASP A 688 -17.57 -9.18 -23.94
N TRP A 689 -16.68 -9.15 -24.93
CA TRP A 689 -16.46 -10.24 -25.88
C TRP A 689 -14.98 -10.67 -25.87
N PRO A 690 -14.61 -11.68 -25.06
CA PRO A 690 -13.26 -12.21 -25.04
C PRO A 690 -12.99 -12.96 -26.36
N HIS A 691 -11.88 -12.62 -27.01
CA HIS A 691 -11.52 -13.19 -28.31
C HIS A 691 -10.01 -13.19 -28.53
N VAL A 692 -9.56 -13.96 -29.51
CA VAL A 692 -8.22 -13.90 -30.10
C VAL A 692 -8.34 -13.26 -31.47
N THR A 693 -7.76 -12.07 -31.66
CA THR A 693 -7.63 -11.45 -32.99
C THR A 693 -6.61 -12.23 -33.81
N LEU A 694 -7.01 -12.71 -34.98
CA LEU A 694 -6.17 -13.50 -35.87
C LEU A 694 -5.55 -12.66 -36.97
N TRP A 695 -6.33 -11.74 -37.53
CA TRP A 695 -5.91 -10.92 -38.64
C TRP A 695 -6.74 -9.62 -38.72
N THR A 696 -6.10 -8.57 -39.22
CA THR A 696 -6.74 -7.30 -39.59
C THR A 696 -6.11 -6.77 -40.87
N ALA A 697 -6.94 -6.19 -41.74
CA ALA A 697 -6.49 -5.54 -42.97
C ALA A 697 -5.55 -4.35 -42.67
N PRO A 698 -4.68 -3.97 -43.63
CA PRO A 698 -3.82 -2.80 -43.46
C PRO A 698 -4.62 -1.54 -43.08
N GLY A 699 -4.18 -0.85 -42.02
CA GLY A 699 -4.85 0.35 -41.51
C GLY A 699 -5.99 0.10 -40.51
N VAL A 700 -6.41 -1.15 -40.31
CA VAL A 700 -7.41 -1.54 -39.29
C VAL A 700 -6.69 -1.90 -38.00
N ALA A 701 -7.11 -1.30 -36.88
CA ALA A 701 -6.50 -1.60 -35.59
C ALA A 701 -7.05 -2.92 -35.01
N PRO A 702 -6.23 -3.77 -34.36
CA PRO A 702 -6.70 -5.01 -33.72
C PRO A 702 -7.86 -4.84 -32.74
N LYS A 703 -7.95 -3.67 -32.09
CA LYS A 703 -9.07 -3.31 -31.18
C LYS A 703 -10.43 -3.30 -31.88
N GLU A 704 -10.49 -3.12 -33.19
CA GLU A 704 -11.74 -3.07 -33.95
C GLU A 704 -12.40 -4.44 -34.05
N ALA A 705 -11.65 -5.54 -33.85
CA ALA A 705 -12.22 -6.88 -33.76
C ALA A 705 -13.27 -7.01 -32.65
N ASN A 706 -13.26 -6.16 -31.61
CA ASN A 706 -14.34 -6.10 -30.62
C ASN A 706 -15.73 -5.84 -31.22
N MET A 707 -15.81 -5.28 -32.44
CA MET A 707 -17.08 -5.00 -33.13
C MET A 707 -17.61 -6.19 -33.92
N LEU A 708 -16.85 -7.28 -34.08
CA LEU A 708 -17.28 -8.45 -34.87
C LEU A 708 -18.65 -9.02 -34.47
N PRO A 709 -19.02 -9.14 -33.18
CA PRO A 709 -20.37 -9.58 -32.79
C PRO A 709 -21.48 -8.63 -33.26
N GLN A 710 -21.22 -7.32 -33.24
CA GLN A 710 -22.16 -6.30 -33.69
C GLN A 710 -22.30 -6.32 -35.22
N LEU A 711 -21.19 -6.51 -35.93
CA LEU A 711 -21.16 -6.68 -37.39
C LEU A 711 -21.87 -7.97 -37.82
N PHE A 712 -21.73 -9.06 -37.07
CA PHE A 712 -22.50 -10.27 -37.32
C PHE A 712 -24.00 -10.02 -37.13
N SER A 713 -24.38 -9.31 -36.07
CA SER A 713 -25.77 -8.96 -35.79
C SER A 713 -26.39 -8.06 -36.86
N SER A 714 -25.59 -7.25 -37.56
CA SER A 714 -26.02 -6.41 -38.69
C SER A 714 -25.88 -7.07 -40.06
N GLY A 715 -25.50 -8.36 -40.12
CA GLY A 715 -25.32 -9.12 -41.35
C GLY A 715 -24.05 -8.79 -42.14
N GLN A 716 -23.11 -8.05 -41.54
CA GLN A 716 -21.87 -7.59 -42.16
C GLN A 716 -20.65 -8.47 -41.84
N ALA A 717 -20.79 -9.43 -40.92
CA ALA A 717 -19.78 -10.44 -40.63
C ALA A 717 -20.37 -11.85 -40.75
N LYS A 718 -19.49 -12.82 -41.02
CA LYS A 718 -19.82 -14.25 -40.97
C LYS A 718 -19.40 -14.83 -39.61
N ARG A 719 -20.15 -15.83 -39.12
CA ARG A 719 -19.86 -16.58 -37.90
C ARG A 719 -19.96 -18.07 -38.20
N VAL A 720 -18.92 -18.82 -37.85
CA VAL A 720 -18.85 -20.28 -37.96
C VAL A 720 -18.73 -20.84 -36.55
N LEU A 721 -19.65 -21.73 -36.17
CA LEU A 721 -19.66 -22.35 -34.85
C LEU A 721 -18.61 -23.46 -34.75
N ILE A 722 -18.03 -23.62 -33.57
CA ILE A 722 -17.10 -24.68 -33.22
C ILE A 722 -17.81 -25.57 -32.20
N ASP A 723 -18.33 -26.71 -32.67
CA ASP A 723 -19.05 -27.68 -31.84
C ASP A 723 -18.51 -29.11 -32.09
N PRO A 724 -17.95 -29.79 -31.06
CA PRO A 724 -17.75 -29.31 -29.70
C PRO A 724 -16.69 -28.19 -29.60
N PRO A 725 -16.78 -27.30 -28.60
CA PRO A 725 -15.75 -26.29 -28.36
C PRO A 725 -14.37 -26.91 -28.19
N ILE A 726 -13.34 -26.25 -28.72
CA ILE A 726 -11.96 -26.74 -28.63
C ILE A 726 -11.22 -25.95 -27.57
N THR A 727 -10.64 -26.66 -26.59
CA THR A 727 -9.89 -26.04 -25.49
C THR A 727 -8.38 -26.10 -25.75
N ILE A 728 -7.71 -24.96 -25.62
CA ILE A 728 -6.25 -24.81 -25.69
C ILE A 728 -5.78 -24.17 -24.39
N THR A 729 -4.70 -24.70 -23.81
CA THR A 729 -4.09 -24.12 -22.61
C THR A 729 -3.18 -22.95 -23.01
N GLY A 730 -3.44 -21.77 -22.43
CA GLY A 730 -2.58 -20.60 -22.57
C GLY A 730 -1.93 -20.19 -21.25
N VAL A 731 -1.02 -19.22 -21.29
CA VAL A 731 -0.33 -18.69 -20.11
C VAL A 731 -0.70 -17.24 -19.90
N LEU A 732 -1.13 -16.89 -18.69
CA LEU A 732 -1.46 -15.51 -18.33
C LEU A 732 -0.18 -14.70 -18.08
N ASP A 733 -0.03 -13.57 -18.79
CA ASP A 733 1.10 -12.64 -18.59
C ASP A 733 0.71 -11.17 -18.83
N PHE A 734 1.66 -10.28 -18.55
CA PHE A 734 1.56 -8.83 -18.72
C PHE A 734 2.40 -8.32 -19.88
N TYR A 735 1.83 -7.37 -20.62
CA TYR A 735 2.40 -6.81 -21.84
C TYR A 735 2.51 -5.30 -21.79
#